data_AF-A0A7V1TWL8-F1
#
_entry.id   AF-A0A7V1TWL8-F1
#
_cell.length_a   1.000
_cell.length_b   1.000
_cell.length_c   1.000
_cell.angle_alpha   90.00
_cell.angle_beta   90.00
_cell.angle_gamma   90.00
#
_symmetry.space_group_name_H-M   'P 1'
#
loop_
_entity.id
_entity.type
_entity.pdbx_description
1 polymer ?
#
loop_
_entity_poly.entity_id
_entity_poly.type
_entity_poly.pdbx_seq_one_letter_code
_entity_poly.pdbx_strand_id
1 'polypeptide(L)'
;MKSLVLFSFLFLQTLAAQQQYSVTLLTVSDKLSAEENAAVQFLRSRTEYRSNTMPLAKIKQIDKTTDVVWIHLTDSLQLKSVLKMKNELKALRNLFTSGTNILFTDYAAFLPYELGVEKNKPSVRIDTIQNDWLWDKRGFQGFRDHPLFEGMFGGEYVWDPNEDQLLPFIGYFGDQFPSNGKVIAVDKAYVFIYAKTKLVIEHLSATGKMISVGSSVYLSRQNNLRANLERFMCNTIDYLAGRKFSIKPTYWEQFENKPKEFTIQTSPITTSRQRLMSDLPESGLLLENSTPTNQFYDVAGRRALFMGKENGGIDELWVHPYKVMYQYQAGIVLGDTVAWLNQFPVSVQVRPESFTRTYATPLGTIKEIVFSSLWKAGGIVHYQCAQPTQLVIRCKSDLRWMWPYDMNALGDLYYAYDAQLNALHIKDASGDFYTLIGSDVQPLHVISGQLDSVWWKDGRFSSKQSSSNIVAHSALYSLTQENNFTLNIAVIGTNEGKDAALNEYRTMLERPKSEYEEIVNHYRKLLASTVTINSPDKEFNTLFKWAIVATDKFVAYTPGVGTGLLAGYSTTARGWNGAHKVSGRPGYAWYFGRDAAWSGFAIDDYGDFETVRQQLEFFEKFQDHSGKIFHEISTSGVVHYDASDATPLYIILAGHYLRASGDVEYLKRSWGKLKKAMEFLYSTDTDGDGLIENTNVGHGWVEGGALFGAHTEFYLASLWAKALKEMSLGALLMEEYTLSAKYAADAERVQKILNTDFWNDSTKFYNLGKLKDGTYQTEKTVLPAVGAYFNLLNDDKVRFMLDEYATNRFTADWGIRIVSSASKLYNPTGYHYGSIWPLFTGWTALAEYEYGNSTQGFMHIWNNMHIKNYWALGYVEEVMHGAVYRPTGVCPHQCWSETNILHPAITGMVGWKPNAIEKTVDFKPRFPMQWDTVEVTNLKVGNSVLRYTMKRSRQKTEYTFVLEQGSPVDIYFAPEIPAGMTITSAIVDGKPLSIESLTQRGALAKPIIVGLTSTITITLLHSGGIGMYAVMPQPQPGDSSAGYRIVSTSLNGKVYTVVVEGRSGGENIFAMNYFDNTVDRIEGADIIPTNQPGIVGLHVHFASETTLYTRQTITVYLK
;
A
#
# COMPACT_ATOMS: atom_id res chain seq x y z
N MET A 1 25.38 -47.95 -14.59
CA MET A 1 24.82 -47.85 -15.96
C MET A 1 23.62 -46.92 -16.11
N LYS A 2 22.93 -46.48 -15.04
CA LYS A 2 21.83 -45.48 -15.12
C LYS A 2 22.27 -44.00 -15.07
N SER A 3 23.52 -43.71 -14.72
CA SER A 3 24.05 -42.33 -14.65
C SER A 3 24.61 -41.79 -15.98
N LEU A 4 24.91 -42.65 -16.97
CA LEU A 4 25.42 -42.21 -18.28
C LEU A 4 24.29 -41.81 -19.26
N VAL A 5 23.08 -42.35 -19.07
CA VAL A 5 21.92 -42.05 -19.93
C VAL A 5 21.27 -40.71 -19.55
N LEU A 6 21.35 -40.31 -18.28
CA LEU A 6 20.85 -39.01 -17.82
C LEU A 6 21.75 -37.84 -18.26
N PHE A 7 23.06 -38.06 -18.31
CA PHE A 7 24.01 -37.07 -18.84
C PHE A 7 23.85 -36.86 -20.35
N SER A 8 23.43 -37.91 -21.08
CA SER A 8 23.14 -37.83 -22.51
C SER A 8 21.83 -37.08 -22.80
N PHE A 9 20.83 -37.18 -21.91
CA PHE A 9 19.55 -36.45 -22.05
C PHE A 9 19.67 -34.95 -21.72
N LEU A 10 20.56 -34.59 -20.79
CA LEU A 10 20.89 -33.19 -20.47
C LEU A 10 21.81 -32.52 -21.52
N PHE A 11 22.57 -33.29 -22.30
CA PHE A 11 23.35 -32.78 -23.44
C PHE A 11 22.61 -32.83 -24.79
N LEU A 12 21.48 -33.54 -24.88
CA LEU A 12 20.63 -33.57 -26.09
C LEU A 12 19.51 -32.52 -26.09
N GLN A 13 19.29 -31.80 -24.98
CA GLN A 13 18.44 -30.60 -24.97
C GLN A 13 19.19 -29.29 -25.31
N THR A 14 20.52 -29.33 -25.49
CA THR A 14 21.33 -28.15 -25.84
C THR A 14 21.67 -28.04 -27.34
N LEU A 15 20.98 -28.79 -28.21
CA LEU A 15 21.12 -28.68 -29.67
C LEU A 15 19.77 -28.65 -30.42
N ALA A 16 18.68 -28.25 -29.76
CA ALA A 16 17.58 -27.65 -30.51
C ALA A 16 18.08 -26.27 -30.95
N ALA A 17 18.43 -26.10 -32.23
CA ALA A 17 18.79 -24.80 -32.78
C ALA A 17 17.67 -23.81 -32.40
N GLN A 18 17.99 -22.87 -31.51
CA GLN A 18 17.07 -21.81 -31.12
C GLN A 18 16.62 -21.13 -32.42
N GLN A 19 15.31 -21.09 -32.67
CA GLN A 19 14.78 -20.52 -33.91
C GLN A 19 15.28 -19.08 -34.03
N GLN A 20 16.16 -18.83 -34.99
CA GLN A 20 16.70 -17.50 -35.26
C GLN A 20 15.78 -16.78 -36.26
N TYR A 21 15.36 -15.56 -35.91
CA TYR A 21 14.56 -14.73 -36.79
C TYR A 21 15.47 -13.87 -37.69
N SER A 22 15.17 -13.81 -38.97
CA SER A 22 15.90 -13.02 -39.95
C SER A 22 15.38 -11.58 -39.99
N VAL A 23 16.18 -10.63 -39.50
CA VAL A 23 15.80 -9.21 -39.42
C VAL A 23 16.67 -8.39 -40.36
N THR A 24 16.06 -7.70 -41.33
CA THR A 24 16.75 -6.84 -42.29
C THR A 24 16.50 -5.37 -41.97
N LEU A 25 17.53 -4.65 -41.52
CA LEU A 25 17.50 -3.19 -41.34
C LEU A 25 17.79 -2.49 -42.67
N LEU A 26 16.85 -1.65 -43.12
CA LEU A 26 16.98 -0.84 -44.32
C LEU A 26 17.47 0.57 -43.98
N THR A 27 18.64 0.93 -44.52
CA THR A 27 19.32 2.20 -44.23
C THR A 27 19.04 3.22 -45.33
N VAL A 28 19.17 4.51 -45.01
CA VAL A 28 18.90 5.58 -45.99
C VAL A 28 19.95 5.61 -47.09
N SER A 29 21.20 5.26 -46.77
CA SER A 29 22.32 5.20 -47.70
C SER A 29 23.30 4.06 -47.35
N ASP A 30 24.32 3.83 -48.18
CA ASP A 30 25.42 2.89 -47.86
C ASP A 30 26.30 3.40 -46.69
N LYS A 31 26.30 4.71 -46.41
CA LYS A 31 26.99 5.28 -45.24
C LYS A 31 26.03 5.36 -44.06
N LEU A 32 26.32 4.58 -43.02
CA LEU A 32 25.52 4.54 -41.79
C LEU A 32 25.75 5.79 -40.94
N SER A 33 24.66 6.41 -40.50
CA SER A 33 24.66 7.39 -39.41
C SER A 33 25.05 6.75 -38.07
N ALA A 34 25.33 7.57 -37.05
CA ALA A 34 25.62 7.06 -35.69
C ALA A 34 24.45 6.22 -35.14
N GLU A 35 23.22 6.66 -35.43
CA GLU A 35 22.00 5.98 -35.05
C GLU A 35 21.81 4.65 -35.79
N GLU A 36 21.93 4.64 -37.12
CA GLU A 36 21.85 3.39 -37.89
C GLU A 36 22.94 2.39 -37.46
N ASN A 37 24.14 2.86 -37.14
CA ASN A 37 25.18 2.00 -36.57
C ASN A 37 24.75 1.40 -35.22
N ALA A 38 24.15 2.21 -34.33
CA ALA A 38 23.66 1.72 -33.04
C ALA A 38 22.54 0.68 -33.20
N ALA A 39 21.63 0.88 -34.16
CA ALA A 39 20.59 -0.09 -34.52
C ALA A 39 21.17 -1.41 -35.07
N VAL A 40 22.21 -1.34 -35.90
CA VAL A 40 22.94 -2.53 -36.37
C VAL A 40 23.59 -3.27 -35.20
N GLN A 41 24.24 -2.56 -34.28
CA GLN A 41 24.86 -3.18 -33.10
C GLN A 41 23.83 -3.82 -32.18
N PHE A 42 22.68 -3.17 -31.95
CA PHE A 42 21.55 -3.74 -31.21
C PHE A 42 21.10 -5.08 -31.80
N LEU A 43 20.94 -5.20 -33.12
CA LEU A 43 20.56 -6.47 -33.74
C LEU A 43 21.67 -7.52 -33.67
N ARG A 44 22.93 -7.12 -33.85
CA ARG A 44 24.10 -8.04 -33.84
C ARG A 44 24.46 -8.56 -32.46
N SER A 45 24.14 -7.81 -31.40
CA SER A 45 24.41 -8.23 -30.03
C SER A 45 23.47 -9.32 -29.53
N ARG A 46 22.52 -9.79 -30.36
CA ARG A 46 21.48 -10.76 -30.00
C ARG A 46 21.61 -12.03 -30.82
N THR A 47 21.74 -13.15 -30.14
CA THR A 47 21.93 -14.47 -30.77
C THR A 47 20.66 -15.01 -31.42
N GLU A 48 19.50 -14.45 -31.06
CA GLU A 48 18.17 -14.79 -31.56
C GLU A 48 17.92 -14.23 -32.97
N TYR A 49 18.75 -13.29 -33.43
CA TYR A 49 18.53 -12.58 -34.70
C TYR A 49 19.65 -12.84 -35.70
N ARG A 50 19.27 -13.27 -36.90
CA ARG A 50 20.14 -13.21 -38.08
C ARG A 50 19.96 -11.83 -38.71
N SER A 51 20.86 -10.91 -38.36
CA SER A 51 20.77 -9.51 -38.77
C SER A 51 21.42 -9.24 -40.13
N ASN A 52 20.64 -8.62 -41.04
CA ASN A 52 21.11 -8.12 -42.32
C ASN A 52 20.95 -6.60 -42.38
N THR A 53 21.83 -5.91 -43.10
CA THR A 53 21.75 -4.46 -43.28
C THR A 53 22.00 -4.12 -44.74
N MET A 54 21.11 -3.32 -45.33
CA MET A 54 21.29 -2.84 -46.71
C MET A 54 20.58 -1.50 -46.94
N PRO A 55 21.04 -0.68 -47.89
CA PRO A 55 20.33 0.54 -48.27
C PRO A 55 18.93 0.24 -48.83
N LEU A 56 17.97 1.11 -48.56
CA LEU A 56 16.62 1.04 -49.11
C LEU A 56 16.59 0.98 -50.65
N ALA A 57 17.57 1.60 -51.31
CA ALA A 57 17.76 1.51 -52.77
C ALA A 57 17.91 0.06 -53.28
N LYS A 58 18.33 -0.88 -52.42
CA LYS A 58 18.50 -2.31 -52.74
C LYS A 58 17.31 -3.18 -52.28
N ILE A 59 16.17 -2.59 -51.90
CA ILE A 59 14.99 -3.31 -51.37
C ILE A 59 14.51 -4.49 -52.23
N LYS A 60 14.68 -4.44 -53.55
CA LYS A 60 14.33 -5.55 -54.46
C LYS A 60 15.18 -6.82 -54.26
N GLN A 61 16.27 -6.73 -53.49
CA GLN A 61 17.19 -7.82 -53.14
C GLN A 61 16.85 -8.46 -51.80
N ILE A 62 15.77 -8.02 -51.12
CA ILE A 62 15.33 -8.63 -49.86
C ILE A 62 15.01 -10.10 -50.09
N ASP A 63 15.63 -10.95 -49.26
CA ASP A 63 15.43 -12.39 -49.29
C ASP A 63 14.01 -12.74 -48.84
N LYS A 64 13.39 -13.70 -49.52
CA LYS A 64 12.12 -14.31 -49.13
C LYS A 64 12.17 -14.98 -47.75
N THR A 65 13.36 -15.29 -47.25
CA THR A 65 13.57 -15.80 -45.88
C THR A 65 13.66 -14.70 -44.81
N THR A 66 13.44 -13.42 -45.17
CA THR A 66 13.38 -12.32 -44.19
C THR A 66 12.06 -12.33 -43.44
N ASP A 67 12.12 -12.47 -42.12
CA ASP A 67 10.94 -12.47 -41.25
C ASP A 67 10.45 -11.05 -40.98
N VAL A 68 11.37 -10.12 -40.71
CA VAL A 68 11.08 -8.72 -40.38
C VAL A 68 11.98 -7.76 -41.16
N VAL A 69 11.38 -6.76 -41.77
CA VAL A 69 12.07 -5.61 -42.37
C VAL A 69 11.92 -4.41 -41.46
N TRP A 70 13.02 -3.80 -41.01
CA TRP A 70 12.98 -2.62 -40.14
C TRP A 70 13.46 -1.38 -40.89
N ILE A 71 12.69 -0.30 -40.85
CA ILE A 71 13.08 1.04 -41.30
C ILE A 71 13.02 1.99 -40.11
N HIS A 72 14.15 2.61 -39.82
CA HIS A 72 14.33 3.55 -38.71
C HIS A 72 14.78 4.90 -39.25
N LEU A 73 14.02 5.96 -38.99
CA LEU A 73 14.32 7.32 -39.45
C LEU A 73 14.20 8.29 -38.28
N THR A 74 15.29 8.94 -37.87
CA THR A 74 15.31 9.80 -36.67
C THR A 74 15.08 11.27 -36.92
N ASP A 75 15.03 11.70 -38.18
CA ASP A 75 14.77 13.10 -38.51
C ASP A 75 13.94 13.28 -39.80
N SER A 76 13.45 14.52 -39.98
CA SER A 76 12.64 14.89 -41.14
C SER A 76 13.41 14.91 -42.47
N LEU A 77 14.75 15.04 -42.45
CA LEU A 77 15.59 15.05 -43.65
C LEU A 77 15.74 13.64 -44.21
N GLN A 78 15.90 12.64 -43.35
CA GLN A 78 15.88 11.23 -43.70
C GLN A 78 14.54 10.84 -44.31
N LEU A 79 13.43 11.22 -43.68
CA LEU A 79 12.09 11.01 -44.25
C LEU A 79 11.96 11.65 -45.63
N LYS A 80 12.31 12.93 -45.79
CA LYS A 80 12.27 13.63 -47.09
C LYS A 80 13.12 12.92 -48.16
N SER A 81 14.23 12.30 -47.77
CA SER A 81 15.10 11.56 -48.69
C SER A 81 14.45 10.26 -49.14
N VAL A 82 13.86 9.51 -48.21
CA VAL A 82 13.11 8.27 -48.50
C VAL A 82 11.87 8.55 -49.37
N LEU A 83 11.13 9.63 -49.13
CA LEU A 83 9.95 9.98 -49.92
C LEU A 83 10.25 10.31 -51.40
N LYS A 84 11.51 10.61 -51.74
CA LYS A 84 11.95 10.77 -53.15
C LYS A 84 12.12 9.42 -53.87
N MET A 85 12.27 8.31 -53.13
CA MET A 85 12.50 6.95 -53.63
C MET A 85 11.17 6.23 -53.96
N LYS A 86 10.39 6.79 -54.90
CA LYS A 86 9.03 6.33 -55.19
C LYS A 86 8.95 4.86 -55.63
N ASN A 87 9.95 4.37 -56.38
CA ASN A 87 9.97 2.98 -56.87
C ASN A 87 10.24 1.99 -55.74
N GLU A 88 11.10 2.38 -54.81
CA GLU A 88 11.50 1.61 -53.63
C GLU A 88 10.35 1.55 -52.63
N LEU A 89 9.65 2.66 -52.40
CA LEU A 89 8.42 2.68 -51.59
C LEU A 89 7.33 1.80 -52.20
N LYS A 90 7.16 1.81 -53.54
CA LYS A 90 6.26 0.86 -54.20
C LYS A 90 6.68 -0.60 -53.96
N ALA A 91 7.97 -0.90 -54.01
CA ALA A 91 8.48 -2.23 -53.70
C ALA A 91 8.25 -2.62 -52.22
N LEU A 92 8.41 -1.68 -51.28
CA LEU A 92 8.12 -1.88 -49.87
C LEU A 92 6.65 -2.20 -49.62
N ARG A 93 5.74 -1.47 -50.27
CA ARG A 93 4.30 -1.77 -50.25
C ARG A 93 4.02 -3.18 -50.77
N ASN A 94 4.66 -3.55 -51.88
CA ASN A 94 4.47 -4.88 -52.47
C ASN A 94 4.92 -5.99 -51.51
N LEU A 95 6.06 -5.82 -50.82
CA LEU A 95 6.53 -6.77 -49.80
C LEU A 95 5.50 -6.99 -48.71
N PHE A 96 4.95 -5.91 -48.16
CA PHE A 96 3.87 -5.98 -47.16
C PHE A 96 2.63 -6.72 -47.65
N THR A 97 2.18 -6.39 -48.87
CA THR A 97 1.02 -7.07 -49.47
C THR A 97 1.29 -8.55 -49.79
N SER A 98 2.56 -8.93 -49.96
CA SER A 98 2.97 -10.32 -50.15
C SER A 98 3.21 -11.10 -48.85
N GLY A 99 3.08 -10.45 -47.68
CA GLY A 99 3.16 -11.11 -46.37
C GLY A 99 4.41 -10.82 -45.57
N THR A 100 5.33 -9.97 -46.04
CA THR A 100 6.50 -9.57 -45.26
C THR A 100 6.10 -8.66 -44.10
N ASN A 101 6.61 -8.92 -42.90
CA ASN A 101 6.36 -8.08 -41.74
C ASN A 101 7.33 -6.90 -41.69
N ILE A 102 6.84 -5.72 -41.33
CA ILE A 102 7.62 -4.48 -41.38
C ILE A 102 7.50 -3.70 -40.07
N LEU A 103 8.63 -3.23 -39.56
CA LEU A 103 8.73 -2.32 -38.43
C LEU A 103 9.14 -0.93 -38.91
N PHE A 104 8.41 0.09 -38.46
CA PHE A 104 8.73 1.49 -38.65
C PHE A 104 8.95 2.15 -37.30
N THR A 105 10.07 2.87 -37.13
CA THR A 105 10.36 3.62 -35.90
C THR A 105 10.63 5.11 -36.17
N ASP A 106 10.15 5.95 -35.26
CA ASP A 106 10.22 7.42 -35.25
C ASP A 106 9.61 8.04 -36.52
N TYR A 107 10.35 8.82 -37.32
CA TYR A 107 9.82 9.45 -38.53
C TYR A 107 9.39 8.44 -39.60
N ALA A 108 9.82 7.17 -39.50
CA ALA A 108 9.34 6.13 -40.39
C ALA A 108 7.85 5.82 -40.18
N ALA A 109 7.24 6.23 -39.05
CA ALA A 109 5.82 6.07 -38.77
C ALA A 109 4.90 6.86 -39.74
N PHE A 110 5.45 7.78 -40.56
CA PHE A 110 4.72 8.40 -41.67
C PHE A 110 4.51 7.44 -42.87
N LEU A 111 5.34 6.41 -43.00
CA LEU A 111 5.40 5.59 -44.22
C LEU A 111 4.12 4.79 -44.50
N PRO A 112 3.34 4.25 -43.53
CA PRO A 112 2.07 3.60 -43.85
C PRO A 112 1.10 4.48 -44.65
N TYR A 113 1.04 5.79 -44.37
CA TYR A 113 0.25 6.75 -45.14
C TYR A 113 0.83 6.95 -46.54
N GLU A 114 2.15 7.16 -46.64
CA GLU A 114 2.84 7.42 -47.91
C GLU A 114 2.85 6.19 -48.84
N LEU A 115 2.75 4.99 -48.26
CA LEU A 115 2.54 3.72 -48.98
C LEU A 115 1.08 3.51 -49.41
N GLY A 116 0.15 4.32 -48.91
CA GLY A 116 -1.30 4.19 -49.14
C GLY A 116 -1.93 3.00 -48.41
N VAL A 117 -1.30 2.51 -47.34
CA VAL A 117 -1.85 1.50 -46.41
C VAL A 117 -2.80 2.17 -45.42
N GLU A 118 -2.47 3.38 -45.00
CA GLU A 118 -3.26 4.21 -44.10
C GLU A 118 -3.82 5.43 -44.85
N LYS A 119 -5.07 5.79 -44.58
CA LYS A 119 -5.75 6.93 -45.22
C LYS A 119 -5.50 8.22 -44.44
N ASN A 120 -5.51 8.14 -43.12
CA ASN A 120 -5.34 9.32 -42.27
C ASN A 120 -3.85 9.58 -42.06
N LYS A 121 -3.38 10.77 -42.43
CA LYS A 121 -1.97 11.11 -42.24
C LYS A 121 -1.68 11.32 -40.74
N PRO A 122 -0.66 10.66 -40.15
CA PRO A 122 -0.22 11.00 -38.80
C PRO A 122 0.37 12.42 -38.78
N SER A 123 0.40 13.04 -37.61
CA SER A 123 1.01 14.36 -37.38
C SER A 123 2.33 14.23 -36.65
N VAL A 124 3.11 15.32 -36.58
CA VAL A 124 4.29 15.42 -35.72
C VAL A 124 4.07 16.48 -34.63
N ARG A 125 4.39 16.12 -33.39
CA ARG A 125 4.50 17.02 -32.23
C ARG A 125 5.95 16.96 -31.74
N ILE A 126 6.54 18.09 -31.36
CA ILE A 126 7.89 18.10 -30.77
C ILE A 126 7.74 18.58 -29.34
N ASP A 127 8.15 17.75 -28.40
CA ASP A 127 8.12 18.07 -26.98
C ASP A 127 9.54 18.29 -26.47
N THR A 128 9.71 19.23 -25.56
CA THR A 128 10.92 19.32 -24.73
C THR A 128 10.78 18.29 -23.62
N ILE A 129 11.71 17.33 -23.57
CA ILE A 129 11.83 16.39 -22.47
C ILE A 129 12.98 16.87 -21.60
N GLN A 130 12.67 17.19 -20.35
CA GLN A 130 13.62 17.74 -19.40
C GLN A 130 14.45 16.62 -18.76
N ASN A 131 15.70 16.93 -18.38
CA ASN A 131 16.48 16.10 -17.44
C ASN A 131 15.90 16.24 -16.03
N ASP A 132 14.68 15.75 -15.91
CA ASP A 132 13.95 15.61 -14.68
C ASP A 132 13.61 14.13 -14.54
N TRP A 133 14.65 13.38 -14.17
CA TRP A 133 14.70 11.93 -14.14
C TRP A 133 13.54 11.30 -13.36
N LEU A 134 12.82 12.04 -12.52
CA LEU A 134 11.64 11.56 -11.80
C LEU A 134 10.34 11.85 -12.56
N TRP A 135 10.19 13.07 -13.08
CA TRP A 135 8.89 13.59 -13.53
C TRP A 135 8.66 13.57 -15.03
N ASP A 136 9.69 13.42 -15.88
CA ASP A 136 9.55 13.59 -17.34
C ASP A 136 9.97 12.37 -18.20
N LYS A 137 9.95 11.16 -17.62
CA LYS A 137 10.12 9.90 -18.38
C LYS A 137 9.05 9.73 -19.46
N ARG A 138 9.40 9.08 -20.58
CA ARG A 138 8.47 8.78 -21.69
C ARG A 138 8.39 7.28 -21.99
N GLY A 139 7.20 6.83 -22.35
CA GLY A 139 6.88 5.41 -22.51
C GLY A 139 5.65 5.15 -23.36
N PHE A 140 5.23 3.89 -23.36
CA PHE A 140 4.04 3.43 -24.06
C PHE A 140 3.14 2.62 -23.14
N GLN A 141 1.82 2.83 -23.24
CA GLN A 141 0.82 2.06 -22.50
C GLN A 141 -0.19 1.40 -23.44
N GLY A 142 -0.31 0.07 -23.34
CA GLY A 142 -1.35 -0.71 -24.02
C GLY A 142 -2.74 -0.49 -23.42
N PHE A 143 -3.80 -0.81 -24.18
CA PHE A 143 -5.18 -0.66 -23.71
C PHE A 143 -5.54 -1.64 -22.59
N ARG A 144 -4.91 -2.81 -22.60
CA ARG A 144 -4.82 -3.81 -21.53
C ARG A 144 -3.48 -4.51 -21.70
N ASP A 145 -3.49 -5.71 -22.30
CA ASP A 145 -2.29 -6.45 -22.66
C ASP A 145 -2.04 -6.49 -24.17
N HIS A 146 -0.77 -6.53 -24.53
CA HIS A 146 -0.30 -6.77 -25.90
C HIS A 146 1.05 -7.52 -25.83
N PRO A 147 1.34 -8.45 -26.76
CA PRO A 147 2.66 -9.12 -26.85
C PRO A 147 3.88 -8.20 -26.80
N LEU A 148 3.73 -6.94 -27.22
CA LEU A 148 4.78 -5.92 -27.19
C LEU A 148 5.26 -5.62 -25.75
N PHE A 149 4.38 -5.85 -24.77
CA PHE A 149 4.63 -5.60 -23.34
C PHE A 149 4.77 -6.89 -22.53
N GLU A 150 5.14 -8.01 -23.15
CA GLU A 150 5.42 -9.26 -22.41
C GLU A 150 6.55 -9.03 -21.39
N GLY A 151 6.26 -9.25 -20.12
CA GLY A 151 7.16 -8.99 -18.99
C GLY A 151 7.27 -7.51 -18.60
N MET A 152 6.38 -6.65 -19.13
CA MET A 152 6.33 -5.20 -18.91
C MET A 152 4.93 -4.73 -18.49
N PHE A 153 4.12 -5.64 -17.94
CA PHE A 153 2.86 -5.33 -17.25
C PHE A 153 1.91 -4.40 -18.04
N GLY A 154 1.79 -4.62 -19.36
CA GLY A 154 0.90 -3.86 -20.24
C GLY A 154 1.42 -2.49 -20.68
N GLY A 155 2.55 -1.99 -20.17
CA GLY A 155 3.15 -0.72 -20.59
C GLY A 155 4.44 -0.36 -19.85
N GLU A 156 5.35 0.35 -20.52
CA GLU A 156 6.74 0.56 -20.06
C GLU A 156 7.26 1.96 -20.39
N TYR A 157 8.16 2.49 -19.54
CA TYR A 157 8.97 3.66 -19.87
C TYR A 157 10.20 3.23 -20.65
N VAL A 158 10.43 3.86 -21.80
CA VAL A 158 11.54 3.50 -22.70
C VAL A 158 12.53 4.65 -22.85
N TRP A 159 12.27 5.81 -22.25
CA TRP A 159 13.09 7.00 -22.41
C TRP A 159 13.19 7.82 -21.13
N ASP A 160 14.41 8.04 -20.68
CA ASP A 160 14.77 8.93 -19.59
C ASP A 160 16.05 9.70 -19.97
N PRO A 161 15.96 11.02 -20.21
CA PRO A 161 17.07 11.80 -20.75
C PRO A 161 18.09 12.22 -19.69
N ASN A 162 19.37 12.33 -20.07
CA ASN A 162 20.43 12.87 -19.19
C ASN A 162 20.65 14.38 -19.35
N GLU A 163 20.01 14.98 -20.35
CA GLU A 163 20.03 16.41 -20.65
C GLU A 163 18.71 16.79 -21.31
N ASP A 164 18.29 18.05 -21.15
CA ASP A 164 17.10 18.58 -21.81
C ASP A 164 17.22 18.39 -23.33
N GLN A 165 16.23 17.76 -23.94
CA GLN A 165 16.26 17.46 -25.37
C GLN A 165 14.90 17.58 -26.03
N LEU A 166 14.90 17.94 -27.31
CA LEU A 166 13.70 17.92 -28.14
C LEU A 166 13.48 16.51 -28.69
N LEU A 167 12.29 15.97 -28.45
CA LEU A 167 11.88 14.66 -28.93
C LEU A 167 10.64 14.78 -29.84
N PRO A 168 10.73 14.31 -31.09
CA PRO A 168 9.60 14.30 -32.01
C PRO A 168 8.71 13.07 -31.77
N PHE A 169 7.42 13.31 -31.65
CA PHE A 169 6.36 12.32 -31.57
C PHE A 169 5.57 12.31 -32.88
N ILE A 170 5.50 11.16 -33.53
CA ILE A 170 4.75 10.95 -34.78
C ILE A 170 3.56 10.06 -34.47
N GLY A 171 2.34 10.57 -34.66
CA GLY A 171 1.15 9.80 -34.31
C GLY A 171 -0.14 10.55 -34.53
N TYR A 172 -1.19 10.13 -33.81
CA TYR A 172 -2.51 10.75 -33.87
C TYR A 172 -2.80 11.43 -32.53
N PHE A 173 -3.05 12.73 -32.57
CA PHE A 173 -3.21 13.57 -31.38
C PHE A 173 -4.65 14.07 -31.23
N GLY A 174 -5.07 14.29 -29.99
CA GLY A 174 -6.43 14.73 -29.68
C GLY A 174 -7.45 13.67 -30.10
N ASP A 175 -8.45 14.10 -30.87
CA ASP A 175 -9.53 13.23 -31.33
C ASP A 175 -9.20 12.55 -32.68
N GLN A 176 -7.99 12.75 -33.23
CA GLN A 176 -7.52 12.03 -34.41
C GLN A 176 -7.34 10.53 -34.10
N PHE A 177 -7.63 9.69 -35.10
CA PHE A 177 -7.49 8.24 -35.04
C PHE A 177 -7.05 7.69 -36.43
N PRO A 178 -6.24 6.62 -36.49
CA PRO A 178 -5.97 5.93 -37.75
C PRO A 178 -7.28 5.41 -38.38
N SER A 179 -7.37 5.40 -39.72
CA SER A 179 -8.55 4.86 -40.41
C SER A 179 -8.47 3.36 -40.60
N ASN A 180 -7.28 2.82 -40.85
CA ASN A 180 -7.08 1.40 -41.15
C ASN A 180 -6.21 0.70 -40.09
N GLY A 181 -5.37 1.45 -39.40
CA GLY A 181 -4.52 0.93 -38.32
C GLY A 181 -5.27 0.73 -37.01
N LYS A 182 -4.81 -0.24 -36.21
CA LYS A 182 -5.24 -0.45 -34.82
C LYS A 182 -4.24 0.17 -33.87
N VAL A 183 -4.72 0.87 -32.85
CA VAL A 183 -3.86 1.53 -31.86
C VAL A 183 -3.46 0.52 -30.79
N ILE A 184 -2.21 0.08 -30.79
CA ILE A 184 -1.67 -0.80 -29.74
C ILE A 184 -1.46 -0.01 -28.46
N ALA A 185 -0.77 1.12 -28.55
CA ALA A 185 -0.36 1.88 -27.37
C ALA A 185 -0.37 3.40 -27.57
N VAL A 186 -0.55 4.08 -26.44
CA VAL A 186 -0.57 5.53 -26.30
C VAL A 186 0.62 6.00 -25.47
N ASP A 187 0.85 7.31 -25.46
CA ASP A 187 1.91 7.95 -24.69
C ASP A 187 1.71 7.76 -23.17
N LYS A 188 2.81 7.49 -22.47
CA LYS A 188 2.89 7.31 -21.02
C LYS A 188 3.98 8.23 -20.48
N ALA A 189 3.66 9.04 -19.48
CA ALA A 189 4.67 9.87 -18.81
C ALA A 189 4.35 10.11 -17.35
N TYR A 190 5.38 10.04 -16.49
CA TYR A 190 5.22 9.91 -15.05
C TYR A 190 4.06 8.93 -14.75
N VAL A 191 3.15 9.22 -13.83
CA VAL A 191 2.01 8.33 -13.53
C VAL A 191 0.82 8.42 -14.50
N PHE A 192 0.94 9.15 -15.62
CA PHE A 192 -0.19 9.43 -16.53
C PHE A 192 -0.19 8.58 -17.81
N ILE A 193 -1.40 8.27 -18.26
CA ILE A 193 -1.68 7.67 -19.57
C ILE A 193 -2.38 8.72 -20.43
N TYR A 194 -1.77 9.10 -21.54
CA TYR A 194 -2.33 10.11 -22.44
C TYR A 194 -3.05 9.44 -23.60
N ALA A 195 -4.27 8.92 -23.35
CA ALA A 195 -5.05 8.18 -24.36
C ALA A 195 -5.31 8.97 -25.66
N LYS A 196 -5.23 10.31 -25.60
CA LYS A 196 -5.33 11.20 -26.78
C LYS A 196 -4.06 11.28 -27.63
N THR A 197 -2.97 10.63 -27.23
CA THR A 197 -1.68 10.61 -27.94
C THR A 197 -1.38 9.17 -28.38
N LYS A 198 -1.79 8.79 -29.59
CA LYS A 198 -1.66 7.41 -30.10
C LYS A 198 -0.36 7.28 -30.90
N LEU A 199 0.54 6.41 -30.45
CA LEU A 199 1.93 6.36 -30.93
C LEU A 199 2.36 5.01 -31.50
N VAL A 200 1.73 3.91 -31.07
CA VAL A 200 2.07 2.56 -31.57
C VAL A 200 0.88 2.00 -32.33
N ILE A 201 1.05 1.81 -33.64
CA ILE A 201 -0.03 1.46 -34.57
C ILE A 201 0.30 0.17 -35.31
N GLU A 202 -0.65 -0.77 -35.34
CA GLU A 202 -0.58 -1.99 -36.15
C GLU A 202 -1.43 -1.85 -37.42
N HIS A 203 -0.87 -2.20 -38.57
CA HIS A 203 -1.63 -2.40 -39.81
C HIS A 203 -1.51 -3.86 -40.25
N LEU A 204 -2.63 -4.44 -40.67
CA LEU A 204 -2.72 -5.84 -41.11
C LEU A 204 -3.00 -5.91 -42.62
N SER A 205 -2.33 -6.83 -43.31
CA SER A 205 -2.71 -7.30 -44.64
C SER A 205 -3.27 -8.72 -44.56
N ALA A 206 -3.54 -9.37 -45.70
CA ALA A 206 -4.01 -10.76 -45.71
C ALA A 206 -3.01 -11.73 -45.07
N THR A 207 -1.70 -11.43 -45.16
CA THR A 207 -0.62 -12.35 -44.74
C THR A 207 0.53 -11.66 -44.00
N GLY A 208 0.57 -10.34 -43.91
CA GLY A 208 1.68 -9.58 -43.30
C GLY A 208 1.21 -8.55 -42.29
N LYS A 209 2.15 -8.09 -41.45
CA LYS A 209 1.91 -7.08 -40.42
C LYS A 209 2.87 -5.89 -40.53
N MET A 210 2.38 -4.69 -40.23
CA MET A 210 3.19 -3.49 -40.05
C MET A 210 3.00 -2.99 -38.63
N ILE A 211 4.10 -2.64 -37.94
CA ILE A 211 4.03 -1.87 -36.70
C ILE A 211 4.78 -0.55 -36.91
N SER A 212 4.15 0.54 -36.50
CA SER A 212 4.78 1.86 -36.41
C SER A 212 4.91 2.26 -34.95
N VAL A 213 6.12 2.58 -34.50
CA VAL A 213 6.42 3.15 -33.18
C VAL A 213 6.87 4.60 -33.39
N GLY A 214 6.03 5.55 -33.00
CA GLY A 214 6.16 6.94 -33.44
C GLY A 214 7.15 7.85 -32.71
N SER A 215 7.86 7.36 -31.69
CA SER A 215 8.78 8.19 -30.88
C SER A 215 9.70 7.32 -30.03
N SER A 216 10.65 7.95 -29.33
CA SER A 216 11.43 7.38 -28.21
C SER A 216 12.28 6.15 -28.54
N VAL A 217 12.56 5.86 -29.82
CA VAL A 217 13.43 4.74 -30.23
C VAL A 217 14.78 5.28 -30.72
N TYR A 218 15.57 5.86 -29.81
CA TYR A 218 16.93 6.31 -30.14
C TYR A 218 17.96 5.42 -29.47
N LEU A 219 18.83 4.82 -30.28
CA LEU A 219 19.83 3.86 -29.84
C LEU A 219 21.25 4.45 -29.77
N SER A 220 21.52 5.60 -30.38
CA SER A 220 22.84 6.25 -30.29
C SER A 220 22.97 7.27 -29.14
N ARG A 221 21.84 7.69 -28.56
CA ARG A 221 21.78 8.68 -27.48
C ARG A 221 21.84 8.02 -26.11
N GLN A 222 22.28 8.78 -25.10
CA GLN A 222 22.20 8.34 -23.71
C GLN A 222 20.74 8.27 -23.25
N ASN A 223 20.43 7.21 -22.50
CA ASN A 223 19.09 6.93 -21.99
C ASN A 223 19.22 6.01 -20.76
N ASN A 224 18.77 6.45 -19.59
CA ASN A 224 18.85 5.64 -18.37
C ASN A 224 17.94 4.39 -18.43
N LEU A 225 16.96 4.38 -19.34
CA LEU A 225 16.02 3.28 -19.58
C LEU A 225 16.39 2.45 -20.81
N ARG A 226 17.68 2.39 -21.16
CA ARG A 226 18.15 1.66 -22.34
C ARG A 226 17.70 0.20 -22.35
N ALA A 227 17.80 -0.49 -21.22
CA ALA A 227 17.39 -1.89 -21.12
C ALA A 227 15.88 -2.08 -21.36
N ASN A 228 15.04 -1.17 -20.85
CA ASN A 228 13.60 -1.17 -21.08
C ASN A 228 13.26 -0.96 -22.56
N LEU A 229 13.88 0.05 -23.20
CA LEU A 229 13.74 0.30 -24.64
C LEU A 229 14.10 -0.94 -25.46
N GLU A 230 15.26 -1.53 -25.16
CA GLU A 230 15.75 -2.69 -25.88
C GLU A 230 14.84 -3.91 -25.74
N ARG A 231 14.30 -4.14 -24.53
CA ARG A 231 13.34 -5.22 -24.30
C ARG A 231 12.03 -4.99 -25.08
N PHE A 232 11.54 -3.75 -25.15
CA PHE A 232 10.33 -3.40 -25.90
C PHE A 232 10.54 -3.64 -27.40
N MET A 233 11.72 -3.28 -27.91
CA MET A 233 12.11 -3.52 -29.29
C MET A 233 12.21 -5.03 -29.59
N CYS A 234 12.79 -5.84 -28.69
CA CYS A 234 12.80 -7.30 -28.85
C CYS A 234 11.39 -7.88 -28.95
N ASN A 235 10.51 -7.53 -27.99
CA ASN A 235 9.12 -8.01 -27.99
C ASN A 235 8.39 -7.62 -29.28
N THR A 236 8.63 -6.40 -29.79
CA THR A 236 8.05 -5.90 -31.05
C THR A 236 8.53 -6.72 -32.26
N ILE A 237 9.84 -6.96 -32.36
CA ILE A 237 10.43 -7.74 -33.46
C ILE A 237 9.97 -9.19 -33.40
N ASP A 238 9.97 -9.80 -32.22
CA ASP A 238 9.54 -11.18 -32.01
C ASP A 238 8.06 -11.38 -32.39
N TYR A 239 7.19 -10.44 -32.01
CA TYR A 239 5.78 -10.45 -32.38
C TYR A 239 5.58 -10.33 -33.90
N LEU A 240 6.36 -9.47 -34.57
CA LEU A 240 6.33 -9.37 -36.03
C LEU A 240 6.87 -10.65 -36.68
N ALA A 241 7.92 -11.26 -36.13
CA ALA A 241 8.53 -12.48 -36.64
C ALA A 241 7.69 -13.75 -36.42
N GLY A 242 6.54 -13.63 -35.73
CA GLY A 242 5.60 -14.73 -35.52
C GLY A 242 5.88 -15.59 -34.30
N ARG A 243 6.69 -15.12 -33.34
CA ARG A 243 6.82 -15.75 -32.02
C ARG A 243 5.43 -15.89 -31.40
N LYS A 244 5.14 -17.05 -30.81
CA LYS A 244 3.89 -17.28 -30.10
C LYS A 244 3.97 -16.68 -28.69
N PHE A 245 2.95 -15.92 -28.34
CA PHE A 245 2.75 -15.37 -26.99
C PHE A 245 1.48 -15.97 -26.41
N SER A 246 1.43 -16.11 -25.08
CA SER A 246 0.21 -16.49 -24.34
C SER A 246 -0.78 -15.32 -24.20
N ILE A 247 -0.41 -14.13 -24.65
CA ILE A 247 -1.15 -12.89 -24.53
C ILE A 247 -2.04 -12.68 -25.76
N LYS A 248 -3.34 -12.40 -25.53
CA LYS A 248 -4.27 -11.98 -26.59
C LYS A 248 -4.13 -10.47 -26.82
N PRO A 249 -3.81 -10.01 -28.04
CA PRO A 249 -3.69 -8.58 -28.34
C PRO A 249 -4.98 -7.80 -28.08
N THR A 250 -4.86 -6.66 -27.40
CA THR A 250 -5.91 -5.66 -27.22
C THR A 250 -5.49 -4.32 -27.83
N TYR A 251 -6.47 -3.50 -28.19
CA TYR A 251 -6.24 -2.23 -28.89
C TYR A 251 -7.09 -1.13 -28.27
N TRP A 252 -6.57 0.09 -28.25
CA TRP A 252 -7.36 1.27 -27.99
C TRP A 252 -8.34 1.47 -29.15
N GLU A 253 -9.57 1.90 -28.83
CA GLU A 253 -10.63 2.11 -29.80
C GLU A 253 -11.19 3.54 -29.70
N GLN A 254 -11.89 3.96 -30.74
CA GLN A 254 -12.64 5.21 -30.76
C GLN A 254 -14.10 4.94 -30.39
N PHE A 255 -14.60 5.63 -29.36
CA PHE A 255 -15.95 5.44 -28.82
C PHE A 255 -16.80 6.71 -28.94
N GLU A 256 -18.13 6.53 -28.94
CA GLU A 256 -19.09 7.65 -28.85
C GLU A 256 -19.23 8.17 -27.41
N ASN A 257 -18.87 7.33 -26.42
CA ASN A 257 -19.02 7.53 -24.99
C ASN A 257 -20.47 7.79 -24.61
N LYS A 258 -21.37 6.91 -25.07
CA LYS A 258 -22.80 6.96 -24.72
C LYS A 258 -23.33 5.59 -24.29
N PRO A 259 -24.30 5.55 -23.36
CA PRO A 259 -25.04 4.34 -23.05
C PRO A 259 -25.90 3.87 -24.23
N LYS A 260 -25.94 2.57 -24.45
CA LYS A 260 -26.71 1.88 -25.49
C LYS A 260 -27.58 0.79 -24.85
N GLU A 261 -28.88 0.82 -25.09
CA GLU A 261 -29.77 -0.23 -24.60
C GLU A 261 -29.56 -1.53 -25.39
N PHE A 262 -29.63 -2.68 -24.73
CA PHE A 262 -29.59 -3.99 -25.37
C PHE A 262 -30.69 -4.91 -24.82
N THR A 263 -30.93 -6.04 -25.48
CA THR A 263 -31.90 -7.04 -25.03
C THR A 263 -31.23 -8.12 -24.22
N ILE A 264 -31.82 -8.46 -23.07
CA ILE A 264 -31.36 -9.55 -22.21
C ILE A 264 -32.51 -10.51 -21.91
N GLN A 265 -32.16 -11.79 -21.82
CA GLN A 265 -33.06 -12.84 -21.37
C GLN A 265 -32.28 -13.79 -20.46
N THR A 266 -32.74 -13.94 -19.23
CA THR A 266 -32.17 -14.86 -18.25
C THR A 266 -33.28 -15.68 -17.60
N SER A 267 -32.95 -16.47 -16.58
CA SER A 267 -33.92 -17.21 -15.77
C SER A 267 -34.19 -16.49 -14.45
N PRO A 268 -35.35 -16.68 -13.80
CA PRO A 268 -35.65 -16.04 -12.52
C PRO A 268 -34.65 -16.41 -11.40
N ILE A 269 -34.50 -15.54 -10.41
CA ILE A 269 -33.78 -15.88 -9.16
C ILE A 269 -34.61 -16.85 -8.30
N THR A 270 -33.93 -17.70 -7.53
CA THR A 270 -34.60 -18.50 -6.50
C THR A 270 -34.78 -17.66 -5.24
N THR A 271 -35.98 -17.59 -4.65
CA THR A 271 -36.16 -16.87 -3.39
C THR A 271 -35.40 -17.55 -2.25
N SER A 272 -34.53 -16.80 -1.54
CA SER A 272 -33.83 -17.33 -0.37
C SER A 272 -34.77 -17.58 0.80
N ARG A 273 -34.58 -18.73 1.47
CA ARG A 273 -35.23 -19.03 2.76
C ARG A 273 -34.63 -18.23 3.93
N GLN A 274 -33.48 -17.59 3.73
CA GLN A 274 -32.74 -16.85 4.77
C GLN A 274 -32.68 -15.34 4.49
N ARG A 275 -33.60 -14.81 3.67
CA ARG A 275 -33.60 -13.40 3.25
C ARG A 275 -33.82 -12.39 4.37
N LEU A 276 -34.36 -12.81 5.52
CA LEU A 276 -34.68 -11.92 6.64
C LEU A 276 -33.45 -11.34 7.34
N MET A 277 -32.27 -11.97 7.17
CA MET A 277 -31.03 -11.56 7.87
C MET A 277 -31.24 -11.35 9.38
N SER A 278 -32.13 -12.15 9.99
CA SER A 278 -32.33 -12.20 11.44
C SER A 278 -31.31 -13.14 12.08
N ASP A 279 -31.03 -12.92 13.37
CA ASP A 279 -30.15 -13.78 14.17
C ASP A 279 -28.78 -13.99 13.51
N LEU A 280 -28.18 -12.89 13.03
CA LEU A 280 -26.84 -12.91 12.43
C LEU A 280 -25.81 -13.16 13.53
N PRO A 281 -24.79 -14.00 13.29
CA PRO A 281 -23.69 -14.11 14.24
C PRO A 281 -22.86 -12.82 14.23
N GLU A 282 -22.08 -12.63 15.28
CA GLU A 282 -21.23 -11.43 15.42
C GLU A 282 -19.78 -11.82 15.67
N SER A 283 -18.84 -11.07 15.10
CA SER A 283 -17.41 -11.26 15.35
C SER A 283 -17.00 -10.94 16.80
N GLY A 284 -17.82 -10.15 17.51
CA GLY A 284 -17.63 -9.76 18.91
C GLY A 284 -17.09 -8.34 19.12
N LEU A 285 -16.63 -7.68 18.05
CA LEU A 285 -16.30 -6.25 18.08
C LEU A 285 -17.51 -5.40 17.66
N LEU A 286 -17.68 -4.27 18.34
CA LEU A 286 -18.75 -3.31 18.10
C LEU A 286 -18.28 -1.92 18.52
N LEU A 287 -18.47 -0.94 17.63
CA LEU A 287 -18.46 0.48 17.96
C LEU A 287 -19.81 1.08 17.60
N GLU A 288 -20.28 2.05 18.37
CA GLU A 288 -21.59 2.68 18.19
C GLU A 288 -21.47 4.20 18.18
N ASN A 289 -22.30 4.84 17.37
CA ASN A 289 -22.46 6.29 17.38
C ASN A 289 -23.95 6.65 17.24
N SER A 290 -24.47 7.36 18.24
CA SER A 290 -25.88 7.73 18.33
C SER A 290 -26.21 9.03 17.59
N THR A 291 -25.18 9.82 17.24
CA THR A 291 -25.31 11.08 16.48
C THR A 291 -24.29 11.13 15.34
N PRO A 292 -24.32 10.15 14.41
CA PRO A 292 -23.45 10.11 13.25
C PRO A 292 -23.60 11.35 12.38
N THR A 293 -22.49 11.76 11.77
CA THR A 293 -22.44 12.91 10.86
C THR A 293 -21.96 12.46 9.49
N ASN A 294 -21.31 13.35 8.73
CA ASN A 294 -20.77 13.03 7.41
C ASN A 294 -19.41 12.30 7.48
N GLN A 295 -19.11 11.61 8.58
CA GLN A 295 -17.85 10.89 8.74
C GLN A 295 -17.78 9.68 7.80
N PHE A 296 -16.57 9.34 7.36
CA PHE A 296 -16.31 8.25 6.45
C PHE A 296 -16.57 6.88 7.12
N TYR A 297 -17.08 5.93 6.35
CA TYR A 297 -17.02 4.52 6.69
C TYR A 297 -16.64 3.69 5.46
N ASP A 298 -16.03 2.53 5.70
CA ASP A 298 -15.84 1.50 4.70
C ASP A 298 -16.23 0.11 5.19
N VAL A 299 -16.64 -0.73 4.23
CA VAL A 299 -16.78 -2.18 4.40
C VAL A 299 -16.13 -2.86 3.21
N ALA A 300 -15.07 -3.63 3.47
CA ALA A 300 -14.27 -4.31 2.47
C ALA A 300 -14.30 -5.83 2.64
N GLY A 301 -14.36 -6.55 1.51
CA GLY A 301 -13.90 -7.93 1.39
C GLY A 301 -12.62 -7.98 0.55
N ARG A 302 -12.25 -9.16 0.04
CA ARG A 302 -11.07 -9.32 -0.82
C ARG A 302 -11.27 -8.73 -2.22
N ARG A 303 -12.50 -8.56 -2.69
CA ARG A 303 -12.81 -8.05 -4.04
C ARG A 303 -13.45 -6.67 -4.05
N ALA A 304 -14.33 -6.41 -3.09
CA ALA A 304 -15.26 -5.30 -3.10
C ALA A 304 -15.06 -4.37 -1.90
N LEU A 305 -15.27 -3.08 -2.13
CA LEU A 305 -15.08 -1.99 -1.18
C LEU A 305 -16.28 -1.04 -1.25
N PHE A 306 -17.15 -1.10 -0.25
CA PHE A 306 -18.24 -0.16 -0.03
C PHE A 306 -17.74 1.03 0.78
N MET A 307 -18.07 2.26 0.36
CA MET A 307 -17.69 3.47 1.07
C MET A 307 -18.81 4.50 1.06
N GLY A 308 -18.88 5.29 2.12
CA GLY A 308 -19.80 6.42 2.19
C GLY A 308 -19.69 7.16 3.51
N LYS A 309 -20.84 7.71 3.94
CA LYS A 309 -20.95 8.50 5.16
C LYS A 309 -21.81 7.84 6.20
N GLU A 310 -21.48 8.00 7.47
CA GLU A 310 -22.22 7.36 8.56
C GLU A 310 -23.72 7.69 8.56
N ASN A 311 -24.08 8.94 8.23
CA ASN A 311 -25.47 9.41 8.28
C ASN A 311 -26.37 9.00 7.10
N GLY A 312 -25.87 8.30 6.07
CA GLY A 312 -26.73 7.68 5.08
C GLY A 312 -26.19 7.62 3.65
N GLY A 313 -26.76 6.69 2.88
CA GLY A 313 -26.37 6.42 1.48
C GLY A 313 -25.06 5.64 1.36
N ILE A 314 -24.69 5.29 0.13
CA ILE A 314 -23.37 4.75 -0.21
C ILE A 314 -22.83 5.66 -1.32
N ASP A 315 -21.68 6.28 -1.07
CA ASP A 315 -21.09 7.21 -2.03
C ASP A 315 -20.53 6.43 -3.20
N GLU A 316 -19.79 5.34 -2.95
CA GLU A 316 -19.15 4.50 -3.97
C GLU A 316 -19.10 3.03 -3.57
N LEU A 317 -19.19 2.16 -4.57
CA LEU A 317 -18.79 0.76 -4.49
C LEU A 317 -17.80 0.46 -5.60
N TRP A 318 -16.63 -0.02 -5.18
CA TRP A 318 -15.60 -0.52 -6.06
C TRP A 318 -15.57 -2.04 -5.99
N VAL A 319 -15.48 -2.67 -7.15
CA VAL A 319 -15.06 -4.07 -7.24
C VAL A 319 -13.83 -4.07 -8.12
N HIS A 320 -12.66 -4.22 -7.48
CA HIS A 320 -11.40 -3.92 -8.13
C HIS A 320 -11.26 -4.75 -9.43
N PRO A 321 -11.03 -4.11 -10.59
CA PRO A 321 -10.39 -2.79 -10.71
C PRO A 321 -11.32 -1.62 -11.08
N TYR A 322 -12.63 -1.65 -10.87
CA TYR A 322 -13.51 -0.57 -11.33
C TYR A 322 -14.66 -0.25 -10.37
N LYS A 323 -15.19 0.98 -10.50
CA LYS A 323 -16.36 1.44 -9.76
C LYS A 323 -17.62 0.90 -10.41
N VAL A 324 -18.35 0.06 -9.70
CA VAL A 324 -19.55 -0.59 -10.21
C VAL A 324 -20.79 0.27 -9.98
N MET A 325 -20.79 1.07 -8.92
CA MET A 325 -21.94 1.87 -8.48
C MET A 325 -21.47 3.09 -7.69
N TYR A 326 -22.18 4.22 -7.80
CA TYR A 326 -22.00 5.39 -6.97
C TYR A 326 -23.33 6.15 -6.76
N GLN A 327 -23.37 7.04 -5.77
CA GLN A 327 -24.56 7.81 -5.38
C GLN A 327 -25.80 6.95 -5.08
N TYR A 328 -25.61 5.86 -4.33
CA TYR A 328 -26.71 5.01 -3.92
C TYR A 328 -27.47 5.61 -2.73
N GLN A 329 -28.79 5.70 -2.86
CA GLN A 329 -29.67 6.29 -1.85
C GLN A 329 -30.97 5.51 -1.73
N ALA A 330 -31.46 5.42 -0.50
CA ALA A 330 -32.79 4.91 -0.16
C ALA A 330 -33.66 6.03 0.40
N GLY A 331 -34.95 5.98 0.10
CA GLY A 331 -35.95 6.92 0.63
C GLY A 331 -37.34 6.31 0.69
N ILE A 332 -38.21 6.87 1.53
CA ILE A 332 -39.61 6.43 1.67
C ILE A 332 -40.54 7.34 0.88
N VAL A 333 -41.57 6.75 0.27
CA VAL A 333 -42.62 7.52 -0.42
C VAL A 333 -43.61 8.07 0.61
N LEU A 334 -43.80 9.39 0.61
CA LEU A 334 -44.79 10.11 1.43
C LEU A 334 -45.66 10.96 0.49
N GLY A 335 -46.83 10.43 0.13
CA GLY A 335 -47.69 11.03 -0.89
C GLY A 335 -47.01 11.05 -2.26
N ASP A 336 -46.90 12.23 -2.87
CA ASP A 336 -46.25 12.43 -4.17
C ASP A 336 -44.74 12.78 -4.07
N THR A 337 -44.12 12.61 -2.91
CA THR A 337 -42.70 12.93 -2.70
C THR A 337 -41.93 11.77 -2.08
N VAL A 338 -40.59 11.81 -2.18
CA VAL A 338 -39.68 10.87 -1.52
C VAL A 338 -38.91 11.61 -0.43
N ALA A 339 -39.00 11.12 0.81
CA ALA A 339 -38.15 11.55 1.90
C ALA A 339 -36.92 10.63 2.00
N TRP A 340 -35.72 11.17 1.84
CA TRP A 340 -34.48 10.38 1.79
C TRP A 340 -34.02 9.98 3.19
N LEU A 341 -33.52 8.75 3.35
CA LEU A 341 -33.18 8.22 4.67
C LEU A 341 -32.10 9.04 5.39
N ASN A 342 -31.16 9.62 4.64
CA ASN A 342 -30.10 10.47 5.18
C ASN A 342 -30.57 11.83 5.74
N GLN A 343 -31.88 12.11 5.69
CA GLN A 343 -32.49 13.30 6.29
C GLN A 343 -33.16 13.00 7.64
N PHE A 344 -33.25 11.74 8.04
CA PHE A 344 -33.83 11.33 9.32
C PHE A 344 -32.76 11.16 10.41
N PRO A 345 -33.14 11.28 11.69
CA PRO A 345 -32.29 10.85 12.80
C PRO A 345 -31.85 9.40 12.61
N VAL A 346 -30.57 9.13 12.83
CA VAL A 346 -29.96 7.83 12.59
C VAL A 346 -28.95 7.52 13.67
N SER A 347 -28.83 6.25 14.05
CA SER A 347 -27.72 5.71 14.85
C SER A 347 -26.97 4.66 14.04
N VAL A 348 -25.68 4.49 14.29
CA VAL A 348 -24.83 3.52 13.58
C VAL A 348 -24.20 2.49 14.51
N GLN A 349 -24.03 1.29 13.98
CA GLN A 349 -23.22 0.22 14.58
C GLN A 349 -22.17 -0.20 13.56
N VAL A 350 -20.90 -0.18 13.98
CA VAL A 350 -19.74 -0.54 13.17
C VAL A 350 -19.19 -1.87 13.68
N ARG A 351 -19.10 -2.85 12.78
CA ARG A 351 -18.56 -4.18 13.05
C ARG A 351 -17.54 -4.54 11.97
N PRO A 352 -16.58 -5.43 12.26
CA PRO A 352 -15.66 -5.95 11.25
C PRO A 352 -16.37 -6.40 9.96
N GLU A 353 -17.47 -7.13 10.12
CA GLU A 353 -18.25 -7.74 9.05
C GLU A 353 -19.29 -6.82 8.38
N SER A 354 -19.70 -5.72 9.02
CA SER A 354 -20.81 -4.91 8.53
C SER A 354 -20.89 -3.49 9.09
N PHE A 355 -21.59 -2.64 8.35
CA PHE A 355 -21.98 -1.30 8.78
C PHE A 355 -23.51 -1.23 8.83
N THR A 356 -24.07 -0.91 10.00
CA THR A 356 -25.52 -0.87 10.22
C THR A 356 -25.98 0.53 10.57
N ARG A 357 -27.08 0.97 9.97
CA ARG A 357 -27.81 2.19 10.31
C ARG A 357 -29.21 1.88 10.79
N THR A 358 -29.69 2.61 11.78
CA THR A 358 -31.09 2.55 12.22
C THR A 358 -31.69 3.94 12.15
N TYR A 359 -32.58 4.15 11.19
CA TYR A 359 -33.24 5.41 10.93
C TYR A 359 -34.58 5.49 11.67
N ALA A 360 -34.86 6.63 12.30
CA ALA A 360 -36.16 6.93 12.90
C ALA A 360 -37.02 7.73 11.90
N THR A 361 -38.04 7.09 11.32
CA THR A 361 -38.88 7.69 10.27
C THR A 361 -40.33 7.89 10.73
N PRO A 362 -41.15 8.68 10.02
CA PRO A 362 -42.59 8.76 10.26
C PRO A 362 -43.32 7.41 10.14
N LEU A 363 -42.70 6.43 9.46
CA LEU A 363 -43.21 5.08 9.31
C LEU A 363 -42.54 4.09 10.28
N GLY A 364 -41.98 4.56 11.40
CA GLY A 364 -41.26 3.71 12.35
C GLY A 364 -39.80 3.51 11.97
N THR A 365 -39.15 2.51 12.57
CA THR A 365 -37.72 2.27 12.36
C THR A 365 -37.45 1.56 11.03
N ILE A 366 -36.40 2.01 10.34
CA ILE A 366 -35.83 1.30 9.20
C ILE A 366 -34.38 0.95 9.54
N LYS A 367 -34.05 -0.34 9.53
CA LYS A 367 -32.68 -0.83 9.71
C LYS A 367 -32.06 -1.10 8.35
N GLU A 368 -30.89 -0.53 8.09
CA GLU A 368 -30.05 -0.77 6.91
C GLU A 368 -28.78 -1.52 7.36
N ILE A 369 -28.45 -2.63 6.72
CA ILE A 369 -27.21 -3.38 6.96
C ILE A 369 -26.45 -3.46 5.64
N VAL A 370 -25.22 -2.94 5.62
CA VAL A 370 -24.31 -3.01 4.46
C VAL A 370 -23.20 -4.00 4.79
N PHE A 371 -23.00 -4.99 3.92
CA PHE A 371 -21.84 -5.88 4.01
C PHE A 371 -21.29 -6.27 2.63
N SER A 372 -19.99 -6.46 2.55
CA SER A 372 -19.31 -7.06 1.41
C SER A 372 -19.19 -8.57 1.63
N SER A 373 -19.30 -9.37 0.56
CA SER A 373 -18.82 -10.76 0.64
C SER A 373 -17.31 -10.77 0.87
N LEU A 374 -16.81 -11.78 1.58
CA LEU A 374 -15.37 -11.94 1.80
C LEU A 374 -14.65 -12.22 0.47
N TRP A 375 -15.17 -13.13 -0.35
CA TRP A 375 -14.47 -13.59 -1.57
C TRP A 375 -15.12 -13.13 -2.87
N LYS A 376 -16.41 -12.82 -2.85
CA LYS A 376 -17.18 -12.55 -4.08
C LYS A 376 -17.07 -11.11 -4.53
N ALA A 377 -17.33 -10.91 -5.81
CA ALA A 377 -17.20 -9.63 -6.50
C ALA A 377 -18.40 -8.69 -6.24
N GLY A 378 -18.76 -8.46 -4.97
CA GLY A 378 -19.90 -7.63 -4.59
C GLY A 378 -20.35 -7.77 -3.13
N GLY A 379 -21.55 -7.25 -2.83
CA GLY A 379 -22.14 -7.27 -1.49
C GLY A 379 -23.65 -7.04 -1.46
N ILE A 380 -24.21 -6.95 -0.26
CA ILE A 380 -25.64 -6.75 -0.01
C ILE A 380 -25.87 -5.45 0.76
N VAL A 381 -26.94 -4.74 0.37
CA VAL A 381 -27.59 -3.72 1.17
C VAL A 381 -28.96 -4.26 1.59
N HIS A 382 -29.11 -4.55 2.87
CA HIS A 382 -30.32 -5.11 3.45
C HIS A 382 -31.14 -4.03 4.16
N TYR A 383 -32.45 -4.02 3.94
CA TYR A 383 -33.41 -3.18 4.66
C TYR A 383 -34.45 -4.00 5.39
N GLN A 384 -34.72 -3.63 6.64
CA GLN A 384 -35.84 -4.13 7.44
C GLN A 384 -36.68 -2.96 7.94
N CYS A 385 -37.97 -2.93 7.58
CA CYS A 385 -38.91 -1.92 8.03
C CYS A 385 -39.80 -2.45 9.17
N ALA A 386 -40.26 -1.55 10.05
CA ALA A 386 -41.15 -1.90 11.15
C ALA A 386 -42.60 -2.16 10.72
N GLN A 387 -43.03 -1.62 9.57
CA GLN A 387 -44.40 -1.72 9.07
C GLN A 387 -44.44 -1.56 7.54
N PRO A 388 -45.61 -1.71 6.88
CA PRO A 388 -45.72 -1.56 5.42
C PRO A 388 -45.10 -0.25 4.93
N THR A 389 -44.13 -0.35 4.00
CA THR A 389 -43.33 0.79 3.55
C THR A 389 -43.08 0.69 2.04
N GLN A 390 -43.25 1.81 1.34
CA GLN A 390 -42.81 1.95 -0.05
C GLN A 390 -41.43 2.59 -0.08
N LEU A 391 -40.43 1.84 -0.54
CA LEU A 391 -39.02 2.24 -0.53
C LEU A 391 -38.54 2.49 -1.95
N VAL A 392 -37.97 3.68 -2.20
CA VAL A 392 -37.28 4.03 -3.44
C VAL A 392 -35.79 3.83 -3.26
N ILE A 393 -35.18 3.06 -4.16
CA ILE A 393 -33.73 2.96 -4.28
C ILE A 393 -33.32 3.67 -5.57
N ARG A 394 -32.27 4.50 -5.52
CA ARG A 394 -31.64 5.06 -6.72
C ARG A 394 -30.12 4.99 -6.64
N CYS A 395 -29.47 4.82 -7.79
CA CYS A 395 -28.01 4.82 -7.93
C CYS A 395 -27.59 5.13 -9.37
N LYS A 396 -26.28 5.25 -9.59
CA LYS A 396 -25.65 5.43 -10.90
C LYS A 396 -24.48 4.48 -11.09
N SER A 397 -24.14 4.20 -12.34
CA SER A 397 -22.91 3.51 -12.74
C SER A 397 -22.29 4.18 -13.96
N ASP A 398 -20.97 4.30 -13.93
CA ASP A 398 -20.13 4.83 -15.01
C ASP A 398 -19.07 3.81 -15.48
N LEU A 399 -19.07 2.60 -14.89
CA LEU A 399 -18.00 1.60 -15.00
C LEU A 399 -16.60 2.22 -14.93
N ARG A 400 -16.39 3.21 -14.03
CA ARG A 400 -15.10 3.92 -13.93
C ARG A 400 -13.98 2.93 -13.62
N TRP A 401 -13.22 2.58 -14.65
CA TRP A 401 -12.00 1.79 -14.48
C TRP A 401 -10.99 2.57 -13.64
N MET A 402 -10.18 1.92 -12.82
CA MET A 402 -9.23 2.61 -11.94
C MET A 402 -8.33 3.56 -12.74
N TRP A 403 -8.07 4.75 -12.18
CA TRP A 403 -6.98 5.62 -12.63
C TRP A 403 -5.66 4.78 -12.65
N PRO A 404 -4.69 5.02 -13.57
CA PRO A 404 -4.48 6.19 -14.41
C PRO A 404 -5.23 6.26 -15.73
N TYR A 405 -6.09 5.28 -16.04
CA TYR A 405 -6.92 5.34 -17.23
C TYR A 405 -7.90 6.52 -17.20
N ASP A 406 -8.29 7.03 -18.38
CA ASP A 406 -9.33 8.06 -18.52
C ASP A 406 -10.71 7.56 -18.07
N MET A 407 -11.59 8.50 -17.69
CA MET A 407 -12.94 8.19 -17.19
C MET A 407 -13.75 7.31 -18.16
N ASN A 408 -13.58 7.50 -19.46
CA ASN A 408 -14.27 6.73 -20.51
C ASN A 408 -13.36 5.69 -21.18
N ALA A 409 -12.29 5.24 -20.51
CA ALA A 409 -11.37 4.27 -21.12
C ALA A 409 -12.07 2.98 -21.58
N LEU A 410 -13.10 2.51 -20.86
CA LEU A 410 -13.90 1.35 -21.29
C LEU A 410 -14.90 1.63 -22.43
N GLY A 411 -15.03 2.88 -22.86
CA GLY A 411 -15.85 3.28 -24.00
C GLY A 411 -17.35 3.34 -23.71
N ASP A 412 -18.16 2.97 -24.72
CA ASP A 412 -19.62 2.98 -24.63
C ASP A 412 -20.14 1.99 -23.58
N LEU A 413 -21.13 2.42 -22.79
CA LEU A 413 -21.82 1.56 -21.85
C LEU A 413 -22.99 0.85 -22.53
N TYR A 414 -23.27 -0.39 -22.15
CA TYR A 414 -24.46 -1.12 -22.59
C TYR A 414 -25.30 -1.49 -21.39
N TYR A 415 -26.61 -1.21 -21.42
CA TYR A 415 -27.50 -1.52 -20.30
C TYR A 415 -28.80 -2.19 -20.71
N ALA A 416 -29.36 -2.99 -19.81
CA ALA A 416 -30.65 -3.64 -19.97
C ALA A 416 -31.27 -3.95 -18.61
N TYR A 417 -32.57 -3.69 -18.42
CA TYR A 417 -33.27 -4.15 -17.22
C TYR A 417 -33.89 -5.53 -17.46
N ASP A 418 -33.53 -6.49 -16.61
CA ASP A 418 -34.02 -7.86 -16.64
C ASP A 418 -35.11 -8.05 -15.57
N ALA A 419 -36.36 -8.13 -16.02
CA ALA A 419 -37.51 -8.32 -15.15
C ALA A 419 -37.60 -9.72 -14.52
N GLN A 420 -36.91 -10.74 -15.07
CA GLN A 420 -36.89 -12.07 -14.47
C GLN A 420 -35.91 -12.14 -13.30
N LEU A 421 -34.76 -11.46 -13.42
CA LEU A 421 -33.76 -11.37 -12.34
C LEU A 421 -34.01 -10.23 -11.35
N ASN A 422 -34.93 -9.32 -11.66
CA ASN A 422 -35.11 -8.04 -10.96
C ASN A 422 -33.82 -7.23 -10.90
N ALA A 423 -33.08 -7.17 -12.02
CA ALA A 423 -31.73 -6.60 -12.05
C ALA A 423 -31.48 -5.70 -13.26
N LEU A 424 -30.73 -4.63 -13.05
CA LEU A 424 -30.10 -3.85 -14.10
C LEU A 424 -28.75 -4.47 -14.46
N HIS A 425 -28.58 -4.79 -15.74
CA HIS A 425 -27.32 -5.20 -16.35
C HIS A 425 -26.61 -4.00 -16.93
N ILE A 426 -25.30 -3.87 -16.69
CA ILE A 426 -24.45 -2.84 -17.29
C ILE A 426 -23.13 -3.48 -17.70
N LYS A 427 -22.64 -3.22 -18.91
CA LYS A 427 -21.37 -3.78 -19.39
C LYS A 427 -20.63 -2.82 -20.32
N ASP A 428 -19.32 -3.06 -20.49
CA ASP A 428 -18.54 -2.41 -21.55
C ASP A 428 -18.79 -3.06 -22.93
N ALA A 429 -18.13 -2.51 -23.95
CA ALA A 429 -18.24 -3.02 -25.32
C ALA A 429 -17.72 -4.47 -25.45
N SER A 430 -16.63 -4.83 -24.76
CA SER A 430 -16.11 -6.20 -24.80
C SER A 430 -17.02 -7.19 -24.06
N GLY A 431 -17.73 -6.71 -23.03
CA GLY A 431 -18.57 -7.53 -22.18
C GLY A 431 -17.82 -8.25 -21.07
N ASP A 432 -16.51 -7.98 -20.91
CA ASP A 432 -15.70 -8.52 -19.83
C ASP A 432 -16.04 -7.81 -18.52
N PHE A 433 -16.19 -6.47 -18.58
CA PHE A 433 -16.61 -5.67 -17.43
C PHE A 433 -18.13 -5.70 -17.36
N TYR A 434 -18.66 -6.34 -16.32
CA TYR A 434 -20.08 -6.62 -16.19
C TYR A 434 -20.57 -6.37 -14.78
N THR A 435 -21.58 -5.51 -14.64
CA THR A 435 -22.21 -5.11 -13.39
C THR A 435 -23.67 -5.54 -13.36
N LEU A 436 -24.12 -6.01 -12.19
CA LEU A 436 -25.52 -6.29 -11.87
C LEU A 436 -25.92 -5.54 -10.59
N ILE A 437 -27.02 -4.80 -10.68
CA ILE A 437 -27.65 -4.12 -9.54
C ILE A 437 -29.10 -4.60 -9.49
N GLY A 438 -29.50 -5.32 -8.45
CA GLY A 438 -30.84 -5.90 -8.40
C GLY A 438 -31.28 -6.35 -7.03
N SER A 439 -32.48 -6.91 -6.95
CA SER A 439 -33.19 -7.15 -5.69
C SER A 439 -33.84 -8.52 -5.58
N ASP A 440 -34.06 -8.97 -4.35
CA ASP A 440 -34.84 -10.18 -4.06
C ASP A 440 -36.36 -9.96 -4.08
N VAL A 441 -36.82 -8.70 -4.11
CA VAL A 441 -38.22 -8.29 -4.27
C VAL A 441 -38.40 -7.69 -5.67
N GLN A 442 -39.50 -8.06 -6.33
CA GLN A 442 -39.86 -7.45 -7.62
C GLN A 442 -40.28 -5.98 -7.42
N PRO A 443 -39.67 -5.01 -8.13
CA PRO A 443 -40.06 -3.62 -8.03
C PRO A 443 -41.42 -3.34 -8.69
N LEU A 444 -42.19 -2.40 -8.12
CA LEU A 444 -43.44 -1.89 -8.69
C LEU A 444 -43.20 -1.00 -9.91
N HIS A 445 -42.17 -0.17 -9.84
CA HIS A 445 -41.77 0.74 -10.91
C HIS A 445 -40.26 0.72 -11.04
N VAL A 446 -39.78 0.82 -12.28
CA VAL A 446 -38.36 0.93 -12.61
C VAL A 446 -38.17 1.97 -13.69
N ILE A 447 -37.10 2.74 -13.58
CA ILE A 447 -36.58 3.55 -14.68
C ILE A 447 -35.06 3.40 -14.71
N SER A 448 -34.51 3.11 -15.89
CA SER A 448 -33.07 3.02 -16.12
C SER A 448 -32.70 3.68 -17.43
N GLY A 449 -31.53 4.31 -17.51
CA GLY A 449 -31.00 4.84 -18.75
C GLY A 449 -30.01 5.98 -18.56
N GLN A 450 -29.73 6.70 -19.65
CA GLN A 450 -28.83 7.86 -19.64
C GLN A 450 -29.50 9.09 -19.00
N LEU A 451 -29.59 9.12 -17.66
CA LEU A 451 -30.36 10.13 -16.92
C LEU A 451 -29.49 10.90 -15.91
N ASP A 452 -29.71 12.21 -15.83
CA ASP A 452 -29.04 13.10 -14.87
C ASP A 452 -29.65 12.95 -13.47
N SER A 453 -30.99 12.99 -13.41
CA SER A 453 -31.78 12.98 -12.18
C SER A 453 -33.11 12.27 -12.39
N VAL A 454 -33.55 11.55 -11.36
CA VAL A 454 -34.85 10.88 -11.29
C VAL A 454 -35.56 11.32 -10.01
N TRP A 455 -36.85 11.62 -10.12
CA TRP A 455 -37.72 11.98 -8.99
C TRP A 455 -39.09 11.31 -9.09
N TRP A 456 -39.76 11.17 -7.95
CA TRP A 456 -41.11 10.63 -7.85
C TRP A 456 -42.13 11.77 -7.95
N LYS A 457 -43.18 11.60 -8.76
CA LYS A 457 -44.31 12.52 -8.85
C LYS A 457 -45.51 11.84 -9.53
N ASP A 458 -46.72 12.12 -9.07
CA ASP A 458 -47.98 11.64 -9.68
C ASP A 458 -48.00 10.10 -9.84
N GLY A 459 -47.50 9.38 -8.83
CA GLY A 459 -47.46 7.91 -8.83
C GLY A 459 -46.48 7.26 -9.81
N ARG A 460 -45.51 7.99 -10.36
CA ARG A 460 -44.50 7.45 -11.29
C ARG A 460 -43.14 8.14 -11.19
N PHE A 461 -42.11 7.53 -11.78
CA PHE A 461 -40.83 8.18 -11.96
C PHE A 461 -40.86 9.18 -13.12
N SER A 462 -40.33 10.38 -12.86
CA SER A 462 -40.00 11.39 -13.86
C SER A 462 -38.48 11.57 -13.91
N SER A 463 -37.94 11.97 -15.06
CA SER A 463 -36.49 12.06 -15.25
C SER A 463 -36.04 13.21 -16.14
N LYS A 464 -34.75 13.53 -16.04
CA LYS A 464 -34.03 14.44 -16.94
C LYS A 464 -32.93 13.65 -17.65
N GLN A 465 -32.85 13.77 -18.98
CA GLN A 465 -31.81 13.12 -19.79
C GLN A 465 -30.42 13.67 -19.47
N SER A 466 -29.40 12.80 -19.51
CA SER A 466 -27.99 13.17 -19.39
C SER A 466 -27.31 13.21 -20.75
N SER A 467 -26.26 14.00 -20.89
CA SER A 467 -25.30 13.90 -22.00
C SER A 467 -24.04 13.12 -21.63
N SER A 468 -23.94 12.61 -20.39
CA SER A 468 -22.76 11.92 -19.89
C SER A 468 -22.83 10.42 -20.14
N ASN A 469 -21.67 9.75 -20.18
CA ASN A 469 -21.57 8.30 -20.34
C ASN A 469 -21.90 7.58 -19.01
N ILE A 470 -23.14 7.67 -18.57
CA ILE A 470 -23.60 7.15 -17.28
C ILE A 470 -24.94 6.44 -17.42
N VAL A 471 -25.16 5.41 -16.61
CA VAL A 471 -26.46 4.75 -16.48
C VAL A 471 -26.99 5.01 -15.08
N ALA A 472 -28.15 5.66 -14.99
CA ALA A 472 -28.88 5.83 -13.74
C ALA A 472 -29.94 4.74 -13.60
N HIS A 473 -30.21 4.32 -12.37
CA HIS A 473 -31.23 3.35 -12.03
C HIS A 473 -32.09 3.89 -10.87
N SER A 474 -33.40 3.71 -10.95
CA SER A 474 -34.30 3.94 -9.82
C SER A 474 -35.43 2.92 -9.83
N ALA A 475 -35.73 2.36 -8.66
CA ALA A 475 -36.74 1.34 -8.48
C ALA A 475 -37.57 1.63 -7.22
N LEU A 476 -38.89 1.42 -7.33
CA LEU A 476 -39.82 1.47 -6.20
C LEU A 476 -40.16 0.06 -5.75
N TYR A 477 -40.01 -0.21 -4.46
CA TYR A 477 -40.35 -1.48 -3.82
C TYR A 477 -41.51 -1.30 -2.84
N SER A 478 -42.37 -2.31 -2.76
CA SER A 478 -43.43 -2.39 -1.75
C SER A 478 -43.06 -3.44 -0.71
N LEU A 479 -42.78 -3.01 0.51
CA LEU A 479 -42.42 -3.90 1.62
C LEU A 479 -43.67 -4.13 2.46
N THR A 480 -44.18 -5.35 2.44
CA THR A 480 -45.45 -5.76 3.04
C THR A 480 -45.25 -7.03 3.88
N GLN A 481 -46.33 -7.54 4.47
CA GLN A 481 -46.29 -8.80 5.20
C GLN A 481 -45.81 -9.98 4.31
N GLU A 482 -46.08 -9.96 3.01
CA GLU A 482 -45.71 -11.03 2.07
C GLU A 482 -44.20 -11.21 1.95
N ASN A 483 -43.46 -10.11 2.07
CA ASN A 483 -41.99 -10.11 2.07
C ASN A 483 -41.42 -9.71 3.44
N ASN A 484 -42.19 -9.88 4.51
CA ASN A 484 -41.77 -9.62 5.89
C ASN A 484 -41.17 -8.22 6.12
N PHE A 485 -41.59 -7.24 5.33
CA PHE A 485 -41.07 -5.87 5.37
C PHE A 485 -39.57 -5.76 5.08
N THR A 486 -39.01 -6.71 4.33
CA THR A 486 -37.58 -6.84 4.07
C THR A 486 -37.25 -6.61 2.59
N LEU A 487 -36.09 -6.03 2.29
CA LEU A 487 -35.50 -5.93 0.95
C LEU A 487 -34.01 -6.22 0.99
N ASN A 488 -33.51 -7.08 0.11
CA ASN A 488 -32.08 -7.24 -0.13
C ASN A 488 -31.76 -6.71 -1.53
N ILE A 489 -30.79 -5.78 -1.60
CA ILE A 489 -30.20 -5.31 -2.85
C ILE A 489 -28.82 -5.93 -3.00
N ALA A 490 -28.59 -6.66 -4.08
CA ALA A 490 -27.26 -7.14 -4.45
C ALA A 490 -26.62 -6.20 -5.48
N VAL A 491 -25.35 -5.87 -5.25
CA VAL A 491 -24.55 -5.13 -6.20
C VAL A 491 -23.28 -5.91 -6.50
N ILE A 492 -23.13 -6.31 -7.75
CA ILE A 492 -22.05 -7.18 -8.25
C ILE A 492 -21.32 -6.47 -9.38
N GLY A 493 -20.01 -6.63 -9.44
CA GLY A 493 -19.26 -6.33 -10.65
C GLY A 493 -18.07 -7.25 -10.83
N THR A 494 -17.84 -7.68 -12.06
CA THR A 494 -16.70 -8.53 -12.42
C THR A 494 -16.08 -8.02 -13.72
N ASN A 495 -14.81 -8.36 -13.93
CA ASN A 495 -14.08 -8.17 -15.18
C ASN A 495 -13.79 -9.52 -15.89
N GLU A 496 -14.61 -10.54 -15.58
CA GLU A 496 -14.55 -11.91 -16.10
C GLU A 496 -15.85 -12.27 -16.87
N GLY A 497 -16.66 -11.27 -17.18
CA GLY A 497 -17.82 -11.38 -18.06
C GLY A 497 -19.16 -11.73 -17.39
N LYS A 498 -20.18 -11.84 -18.23
CA LYS A 498 -21.59 -12.00 -17.84
C LYS A 498 -21.84 -13.20 -16.93
N ASP A 499 -21.29 -14.36 -17.26
CA ASP A 499 -21.65 -15.61 -16.58
C ASP A 499 -21.10 -15.63 -15.14
N ALA A 500 -19.89 -15.08 -14.94
CA ALA A 500 -19.36 -14.84 -13.60
C ALA A 500 -20.26 -13.88 -12.80
N ALA A 501 -20.70 -12.77 -13.42
CA ALA A 501 -21.57 -11.80 -12.76
C ALA A 501 -22.89 -12.43 -12.31
N LEU A 502 -23.52 -13.20 -13.20
CA LEU A 502 -24.78 -13.91 -12.91
C LEU A 502 -24.63 -14.91 -11.78
N ASN A 503 -23.53 -15.66 -11.73
CA ASN A 503 -23.26 -16.62 -10.67
C ASN A 503 -23.12 -15.94 -9.29
N GLU A 504 -22.36 -14.84 -9.24
CA GLU A 504 -22.21 -14.08 -7.99
C GLU A 504 -23.52 -13.43 -7.54
N TYR A 505 -24.26 -12.80 -8.45
CA TYR A 505 -25.56 -12.19 -8.17
C TYR A 505 -26.55 -13.19 -7.57
N ARG A 506 -26.67 -14.37 -8.20
CA ARG A 506 -27.53 -15.45 -7.68
C ARG A 506 -27.09 -15.89 -6.30
N THR A 507 -25.79 -16.14 -6.10
CA THR A 507 -25.31 -16.62 -4.80
C THR A 507 -25.62 -15.60 -3.69
N MET A 508 -25.36 -14.31 -3.95
CA MET A 508 -25.59 -13.26 -2.96
C MET A 508 -27.06 -13.12 -2.56
N LEU A 509 -28.01 -13.24 -3.49
CA LEU A 509 -29.45 -13.15 -3.16
C LEU A 509 -30.08 -14.46 -2.70
N GLU A 510 -29.58 -15.61 -3.16
CA GLU A 510 -30.09 -16.93 -2.78
C GLU A 510 -29.58 -17.36 -1.39
N ARG A 511 -28.41 -16.87 -0.95
CA ARG A 511 -27.76 -17.26 0.32
C ARG A 511 -27.11 -16.09 1.11
N PRO A 512 -27.78 -14.93 1.27
CA PRO A 512 -27.16 -13.74 1.86
C PRO A 512 -26.64 -13.95 3.29
N LYS A 513 -27.38 -14.71 4.12
CA LYS A 513 -26.97 -15.03 5.49
C LYS A 513 -25.67 -15.84 5.53
N SER A 514 -25.53 -16.83 4.64
CA SER A 514 -24.32 -17.65 4.56
C SER A 514 -23.07 -16.83 4.22
N GLU A 515 -23.20 -15.84 3.33
CA GLU A 515 -22.10 -14.94 2.96
C GLU A 515 -21.70 -14.03 4.14
N TYR A 516 -22.67 -13.57 4.92
CA TYR A 516 -22.42 -12.81 6.15
C TYR A 516 -21.74 -13.69 7.23
N GLU A 517 -22.20 -14.94 7.39
CA GLU A 517 -21.60 -15.89 8.34
C GLU A 517 -20.13 -16.19 8.00
N GLU A 518 -19.77 -16.25 6.72
CA GLU A 518 -18.40 -16.48 6.27
C GLU A 518 -17.44 -15.37 6.72
N ILE A 519 -17.81 -14.09 6.50
CA ILE A 519 -16.98 -12.96 6.93
C ILE A 519 -16.89 -12.85 8.46
N VAL A 520 -17.95 -13.19 9.20
CA VAL A 520 -17.91 -13.28 10.67
C VAL A 520 -16.93 -14.36 11.13
N ASN A 521 -16.99 -15.54 10.52
CA ASN A 521 -16.10 -16.66 10.86
C ASN A 521 -14.64 -16.34 10.54
N HIS A 522 -14.39 -15.61 9.45
CA HIS A 522 -13.05 -15.10 9.12
C HIS A 522 -12.49 -14.22 10.23
N TYR A 523 -13.22 -13.19 10.68
CA TYR A 523 -12.71 -12.31 11.73
C TYR A 523 -12.59 -12.98 13.10
N ARG A 524 -13.49 -13.93 13.44
CA ARG A 524 -13.34 -14.76 14.65
C ARG A 524 -12.06 -15.61 14.59
N LYS A 525 -11.77 -16.22 13.44
CA LYS A 525 -10.56 -17.01 13.22
C LYS A 525 -9.31 -16.15 13.26
N LEU A 526 -9.34 -14.98 12.62
CA LEU A 526 -8.26 -14.00 12.63
C LEU A 526 -7.88 -13.68 14.07
N LEU A 527 -8.82 -13.13 14.86
CA LEU A 527 -8.58 -12.74 16.26
C LEU A 527 -8.21 -13.92 17.17
N ALA A 528 -8.68 -15.14 16.87
CA ALA A 528 -8.32 -16.34 17.63
C ALA A 528 -6.91 -16.85 17.32
N SER A 529 -6.34 -16.51 16.15
CA SER A 529 -5.06 -17.06 15.67
C SER A 529 -3.92 -16.04 15.56
N THR A 530 -4.19 -14.76 15.81
CA THR A 530 -3.21 -13.68 15.87
C THR A 530 -2.88 -13.31 17.31
N VAL A 531 -1.75 -12.64 17.52
CA VAL A 531 -1.36 -12.11 18.84
C VAL A 531 -2.51 -11.31 19.45
N THR A 532 -2.81 -11.56 20.72
CA THR A 532 -3.79 -10.80 21.50
C THR A 532 -3.15 -10.36 22.80
N ILE A 533 -3.33 -9.08 23.15
CA ILE A 533 -2.89 -8.49 24.42
C ILE A 533 -4.13 -8.24 25.30
N ASN A 534 -4.15 -8.86 26.47
CA ASN A 534 -5.17 -8.65 27.50
C ASN A 534 -4.52 -7.92 28.68
N SER A 535 -4.85 -6.64 28.83
CA SER A 535 -4.40 -5.76 29.91
C SER A 535 -5.56 -5.32 30.81
N PRO A 536 -5.31 -4.61 31.93
CA PRO A 536 -6.36 -4.00 32.74
C PRO A 536 -7.10 -2.86 32.00
N ASP A 537 -6.50 -2.32 30.92
CA ASP A 537 -7.08 -1.29 30.08
C ASP A 537 -7.99 -1.90 29.00
N LYS A 538 -9.30 -1.78 29.21
CA LYS A 538 -10.32 -2.34 28.31
C LYS A 538 -10.38 -1.61 26.98
N GLU A 539 -10.06 -0.32 26.95
CA GLU A 539 -10.05 0.46 25.72
C GLU A 539 -8.87 0.03 24.85
N PHE A 540 -7.66 -0.05 25.44
CA PHE A 540 -6.48 -0.58 24.76
C PHE A 540 -6.75 -1.95 24.14
N ASN A 541 -7.30 -2.89 24.92
CA ASN A 541 -7.58 -4.25 24.45
C ASN A 541 -8.56 -4.26 23.26
N THR A 542 -9.54 -3.35 23.25
CA THR A 542 -10.54 -3.23 22.18
C THR A 542 -9.92 -2.61 20.93
N LEU A 543 -9.20 -1.49 21.07
CA LEU A 543 -8.59 -0.77 19.96
C LEU A 543 -7.45 -1.56 19.30
N PHE A 544 -6.71 -2.36 20.07
CA PHE A 544 -5.71 -3.28 19.53
C PHE A 544 -6.33 -4.34 18.61
N LYS A 545 -7.45 -4.95 19.00
CA LYS A 545 -8.18 -5.92 18.16
C LYS A 545 -8.74 -5.25 16.90
N TRP A 546 -9.22 -4.02 17.01
CA TRP A 546 -9.64 -3.23 15.85
C TRP A 546 -8.49 -2.97 14.89
N ALA A 547 -7.27 -2.70 15.36
CA ALA A 547 -6.11 -2.52 14.48
C ALA A 547 -5.77 -3.79 13.66
N ILE A 548 -5.92 -4.99 14.25
CA ILE A 548 -5.75 -6.26 13.51
C ILE A 548 -6.81 -6.40 12.41
N VAL A 549 -8.09 -6.19 12.74
CA VAL A 549 -9.20 -6.27 11.78
C VAL A 549 -9.06 -5.22 10.68
N ALA A 550 -8.70 -4.00 11.03
CA ALA A 550 -8.51 -2.90 10.10
C ALA A 550 -7.37 -3.20 9.12
N THR A 551 -6.25 -3.73 9.62
CA THR A 551 -5.12 -4.18 8.78
C THR A 551 -5.55 -5.27 7.78
N ASP A 552 -6.31 -6.27 8.23
CA ASP A 552 -6.76 -7.38 7.37
C ASP A 552 -7.62 -6.90 6.17
N LYS A 553 -8.38 -5.81 6.31
CA LYS A 553 -9.23 -5.26 5.24
C LYS A 553 -8.45 -4.77 4.02
N PHE A 554 -7.14 -4.57 4.13
CA PHE A 554 -6.30 -4.14 3.02
C PHE A 554 -5.84 -5.28 2.10
N VAL A 555 -6.00 -6.54 2.50
CA VAL A 555 -5.71 -7.67 1.60
C VAL A 555 -6.80 -7.72 0.52
N ALA A 556 -6.41 -7.43 -0.72
CA ALA A 556 -7.30 -7.40 -1.88
C ALA A 556 -6.78 -8.25 -3.03
N TYR A 557 -7.70 -8.98 -3.66
CA TYR A 557 -7.49 -9.72 -4.89
C TYR A 557 -8.09 -8.97 -6.08
N THR A 558 -7.29 -8.75 -7.11
CA THR A 558 -7.71 -8.15 -8.38
C THR A 558 -7.39 -9.11 -9.54
N PRO A 559 -8.39 -9.61 -10.31
CA PRO A 559 -8.16 -10.50 -11.44
C PRO A 559 -7.19 -9.88 -12.45
N GLY A 560 -6.23 -10.69 -12.90
CA GLY A 560 -5.10 -10.26 -13.74
C GLY A 560 -3.91 -9.74 -12.94
N VAL A 561 -4.13 -9.04 -11.83
CA VAL A 561 -3.06 -8.46 -11.00
C VAL A 561 -2.62 -9.41 -9.87
N GLY A 562 -3.53 -10.01 -9.12
CA GLY A 562 -3.23 -10.94 -8.03
C GLY A 562 -3.71 -10.44 -6.65
N THR A 563 -3.21 -11.06 -5.59
CA THR A 563 -3.52 -10.74 -4.20
C THR A 563 -2.35 -9.97 -3.57
N GLY A 564 -2.64 -8.85 -2.91
CA GLY A 564 -1.66 -8.06 -2.18
C GLY A 564 -2.34 -7.04 -1.27
N LEU A 565 -1.55 -6.22 -0.59
CA LEU A 565 -2.01 -5.16 0.30
C LEU A 565 -2.26 -3.85 -0.46
N LEU A 566 -3.46 -3.29 -0.30
CA LEU A 566 -3.75 -1.90 -0.70
C LEU A 566 -3.31 -0.92 0.39
N ALA A 567 -2.94 0.30 0.02
CA ALA A 567 -2.38 1.26 0.99
C ALA A 567 -3.43 1.97 1.86
N GLY A 568 -4.54 2.42 1.27
CA GLY A 568 -5.52 3.25 1.98
C GLY A 568 -6.87 3.39 1.29
N TYR A 569 -7.93 3.61 2.07
CA TYR A 569 -9.29 3.78 1.56
C TYR A 569 -9.82 5.20 1.79
N SER A 570 -10.51 5.71 0.78
CA SER A 570 -11.28 6.96 0.81
C SER A 570 -12.23 6.98 -0.38
N THR A 571 -13.28 7.78 -0.34
CA THR A 571 -14.09 8.02 -1.54
C THR A 571 -13.26 8.73 -2.61
N THR A 572 -13.59 8.53 -3.88
CA THR A 572 -12.92 9.23 -4.98
C THR A 572 -12.99 10.76 -4.82
N ALA A 573 -11.83 11.41 -4.67
CA ALA A 573 -11.69 12.87 -4.59
C ALA A 573 -11.27 13.50 -5.93
N ARG A 574 -10.90 14.79 -5.95
CA ARG A 574 -10.19 15.39 -7.10
C ARG A 574 -8.72 14.97 -7.06
N GLY A 575 -8.15 14.54 -8.18
CA GLY A 575 -6.79 14.00 -8.24
C GLY A 575 -5.69 15.06 -8.00
N TRP A 576 -4.45 14.59 -7.84
CA TRP A 576 -3.24 15.42 -7.76
C TRP A 576 -3.12 16.32 -9.01
N ASN A 577 -2.96 17.63 -8.81
CA ASN A 577 -2.56 18.64 -9.80
C ASN A 577 -3.24 18.63 -11.20
N GLY A 578 -4.53 18.32 -11.28
CA GLY A 578 -5.39 18.89 -12.34
C GLY A 578 -5.29 18.32 -13.76
N ALA A 579 -4.54 17.24 -14.02
CA ALA A 579 -4.58 16.58 -15.34
C ALA A 579 -5.93 15.89 -15.62
N HIS A 580 -6.60 15.38 -14.57
CA HIS A 580 -7.92 14.76 -14.65
C HIS A 580 -8.90 15.50 -13.73
N LYS A 581 -10.07 15.90 -14.25
CA LYS A 581 -11.08 16.71 -13.52
C LYS A 581 -11.70 15.97 -12.31
N VAL A 582 -11.63 14.64 -12.29
CA VAL A 582 -12.09 13.74 -11.21
C VAL A 582 -11.02 12.67 -11.05
N SER A 583 -10.53 12.41 -9.82
CA SER A 583 -9.68 11.24 -9.58
C SER A 583 -10.48 10.00 -9.97
N GLY A 584 -9.86 8.92 -10.40
CA GLY A 584 -10.56 7.65 -10.63
C GLY A 584 -10.13 6.60 -9.63
N ARG A 585 -9.89 7.01 -8.38
CA ARG A 585 -9.21 6.20 -7.37
C ARG A 585 -9.86 6.43 -6.00
N PRO A 586 -10.28 5.36 -5.29
CA PRO A 586 -10.80 5.48 -3.95
C PRO A 586 -9.64 5.57 -2.94
N GLY A 587 -9.23 6.80 -2.60
CA GLY A 587 -8.08 7.04 -1.72
C GLY A 587 -6.76 6.58 -2.36
N TYR A 588 -6.01 5.77 -1.64
CA TYR A 588 -4.79 5.08 -2.08
C TYR A 588 -5.02 3.57 -2.19
N ALA A 589 -6.18 3.14 -2.71
CA ALA A 589 -6.51 1.73 -2.88
C ALA A 589 -5.75 1.08 -4.06
N TRP A 590 -4.44 1.23 -4.06
CA TRP A 590 -3.44 0.67 -4.96
C TRP A 590 -2.45 -0.15 -4.15
N TYR A 591 -1.72 -1.03 -4.82
CA TYR A 591 -0.68 -1.84 -4.19
C TYR A 591 0.61 -1.04 -4.11
N PHE A 592 0.97 -0.52 -2.93
CA PHE A 592 2.20 0.26 -2.71
C PHE A 592 3.33 -0.61 -2.16
N GLY A 593 4.50 -0.58 -2.80
CA GLY A 593 5.66 -1.41 -2.44
C GLY A 593 6.17 -1.13 -1.04
N ARG A 594 6.53 0.14 -0.78
CA ARG A 594 7.06 0.58 0.52
C ARG A 594 6.04 0.42 1.66
N ASP A 595 4.77 0.76 1.40
CA ASP A 595 3.70 0.74 2.41
C ASP A 595 3.37 -0.69 2.82
N ALA A 596 3.23 -1.58 1.83
CA ALA A 596 3.00 -2.99 2.07
C ALA A 596 4.17 -3.65 2.81
N ALA A 597 5.41 -3.18 2.61
CA ALA A 597 6.55 -3.68 3.35
C ALA A 597 6.52 -3.28 4.83
N TRP A 598 6.25 -2.01 5.14
CA TRP A 598 6.09 -1.54 6.53
C TRP A 598 4.92 -2.22 7.23
N SER A 599 3.78 -2.36 6.56
CA SER A 599 2.64 -3.11 7.09
C SER A 599 2.95 -4.59 7.27
N GLY A 600 3.74 -5.17 6.36
CA GLY A 600 4.18 -6.55 6.42
C GLY A 600 4.91 -6.93 7.71
N PHE A 601 5.70 -6.02 8.30
CA PHE A 601 6.36 -6.28 9.59
C PHE A 601 5.35 -6.56 10.69
N ALA A 602 4.31 -5.73 10.82
CA ALA A 602 3.27 -5.93 11.82
C ALA A 602 2.45 -7.21 11.59
N ILE A 603 2.16 -7.51 10.32
CA ILE A 603 1.42 -8.73 9.93
C ILE A 603 2.21 -9.98 10.31
N ASP A 604 3.52 -9.93 10.09
CA ASP A 604 4.44 -10.98 10.51
C ASP A 604 4.48 -11.10 12.05
N ASP A 605 4.58 -9.98 12.77
CA ASP A 605 4.64 -9.96 14.23
C ASP A 605 3.40 -10.54 14.90
N TYR A 606 2.20 -10.25 14.38
CA TYR A 606 0.98 -10.82 14.94
C TYR A 606 0.74 -12.27 14.49
N GLY A 607 1.60 -12.80 13.62
CA GLY A 607 1.70 -14.22 13.28
C GLY A 607 0.93 -14.66 12.04
N ASP A 608 0.61 -13.75 11.10
CA ASP A 608 0.02 -14.10 9.81
C ASP A 608 1.09 -14.19 8.70
N PHE A 609 1.93 -15.21 8.87
CA PHE A 609 3.01 -15.56 7.95
C PHE A 609 2.53 -15.82 6.52
N GLU A 610 1.29 -16.28 6.36
CA GLU A 610 0.74 -16.60 5.04
C GLU A 610 0.49 -15.32 4.23
N THR A 611 -0.11 -14.30 4.83
CA THR A 611 -0.32 -13.01 4.16
C THR A 611 1.01 -12.34 3.80
N VAL A 612 2.02 -12.41 4.67
CA VAL A 612 3.36 -11.86 4.38
C VAL A 612 4.03 -12.60 3.22
N ARG A 613 3.96 -13.94 3.19
CA ARG A 613 4.49 -14.75 2.07
C ARG A 613 3.82 -14.37 0.75
N GLN A 614 2.49 -14.23 0.74
CA GLN A 614 1.75 -13.81 -0.46
C GLN A 614 2.18 -12.41 -0.92
N GLN A 615 2.41 -11.47 0.02
CA GLN A 615 2.88 -10.13 -0.31
C GLN A 615 4.31 -10.14 -0.89
N LEU A 616 5.21 -10.98 -0.36
CA LEU A 616 6.56 -11.16 -0.89
C LEU A 616 6.53 -11.76 -2.32
N GLU A 617 5.68 -12.75 -2.57
CA GLU A 617 5.46 -13.31 -3.91
C GLU A 617 4.86 -12.27 -4.87
N PHE A 618 4.01 -11.37 -4.37
CA PHE A 618 3.47 -10.24 -5.14
C PHE A 618 4.59 -9.26 -5.53
N PHE A 619 5.52 -8.94 -4.64
CA PHE A 619 6.72 -8.15 -4.98
C PHE A 619 7.55 -8.82 -6.08
N GLU A 620 7.78 -10.13 -5.99
CA GLU A 620 8.57 -10.89 -6.96
C GLU A 620 7.93 -10.97 -8.36
N LYS A 621 6.59 -11.05 -8.39
CA LYS A 621 5.79 -11.08 -9.62
C LYS A 621 5.97 -9.80 -10.43
N PHE A 622 6.02 -8.65 -9.75
CA PHE A 622 6.14 -7.32 -10.35
C PHE A 622 7.53 -6.70 -10.16
N GLN A 623 8.55 -7.51 -9.88
CA GLN A 623 9.94 -7.03 -9.86
C GLN A 623 10.37 -6.66 -11.28
N ASP A 624 10.90 -5.45 -11.44
CA ASP A 624 11.42 -4.96 -12.72
C ASP A 624 12.58 -5.85 -13.23
N HIS A 625 12.84 -5.79 -14.54
CA HIS A 625 13.96 -6.52 -15.13
C HIS A 625 15.33 -6.07 -14.59
N SER A 626 15.45 -4.90 -13.94
CA SER A 626 16.65 -4.49 -13.22
C SER A 626 16.82 -5.15 -11.85
N GLY A 627 15.73 -5.65 -11.24
CA GLY A 627 15.70 -6.11 -9.85
C GLY A 627 14.95 -5.17 -8.90
N LYS A 628 14.57 -3.98 -9.37
CA LYS A 628 13.84 -2.98 -8.60
C LYS A 628 12.42 -3.42 -8.25
N ILE A 629 11.95 -3.07 -7.05
CA ILE A 629 10.55 -3.23 -6.62
C ILE A 629 9.76 -1.95 -6.91
N PHE A 630 8.51 -2.12 -7.32
CA PHE A 630 7.60 -1.04 -7.69
C PHE A 630 7.37 -0.07 -6.53
N HIS A 631 7.09 1.19 -6.88
CA HIS A 631 6.53 2.14 -5.94
C HIS A 631 5.04 1.82 -5.71
N GLU A 632 4.26 1.76 -6.79
CA GLU A 632 2.83 1.49 -6.74
C GLU A 632 2.31 0.75 -7.99
N ILE A 633 1.27 -0.06 -7.80
CA ILE A 633 0.50 -0.71 -8.87
C ILE A 633 -0.97 -0.35 -8.69
N SER A 634 -1.56 0.30 -9.69
CA SER A 634 -3.00 0.49 -9.76
C SER A 634 -3.72 -0.85 -9.87
N THR A 635 -4.95 -0.96 -9.34
CA THR A 635 -5.72 -2.19 -9.56
C THR A 635 -6.03 -2.42 -11.05
N SER A 636 -6.00 -1.38 -11.89
CA SER A 636 -6.05 -1.52 -13.36
C SER A 636 -4.79 -2.15 -13.99
N GLY A 637 -3.77 -2.49 -13.20
CA GLY A 637 -2.56 -3.21 -13.64
C GLY A 637 -1.40 -2.32 -14.11
N VAL A 638 -1.54 -0.99 -14.03
CA VAL A 638 -0.46 -0.05 -14.37
C VAL A 638 0.49 0.06 -13.19
N VAL A 639 1.78 -0.14 -13.43
CA VAL A 639 2.84 -0.15 -12.40
C VAL A 639 3.89 0.95 -12.65
N HIS A 640 4.41 1.48 -11.54
CA HIS A 640 5.41 2.55 -11.45
C HIS A 640 6.55 2.17 -10.51
N TYR A 641 7.77 2.62 -10.79
CA TYR A 641 9.00 2.23 -10.07
C TYR A 641 9.79 3.45 -9.58
N ASP A 642 9.13 4.48 -9.07
CA ASP A 642 9.69 5.78 -8.67
C ASP A 642 10.09 5.88 -7.19
N ALA A 643 10.20 4.75 -6.49
CA ALA A 643 10.70 4.64 -5.10
C ALA A 643 12.15 4.15 -5.05
N SER A 644 12.98 4.71 -4.17
CA SER A 644 14.34 4.22 -3.88
C SER A 644 14.38 3.22 -2.71
N ASP A 645 13.41 3.28 -1.81
CA ASP A 645 13.35 2.53 -0.55
C ASP A 645 12.53 1.24 -0.61
N ALA A 646 11.65 1.07 -1.61
CA ALA A 646 10.82 -0.14 -1.75
C ALA A 646 11.67 -1.42 -1.90
N THR A 647 12.76 -1.37 -2.68
CA THR A 647 13.65 -2.52 -2.91
C THR A 647 14.40 -2.98 -1.65
N PRO A 648 15.07 -2.11 -0.87
CA PRO A 648 15.66 -2.55 0.39
C PRO A 648 14.59 -2.98 1.40
N LEU A 649 13.41 -2.34 1.45
CA LEU A 649 12.32 -2.77 2.33
C LEU A 649 11.81 -4.19 2.01
N TYR A 650 11.69 -4.56 0.74
CA TYR A 650 11.37 -5.95 0.33
C TYR A 650 12.36 -6.96 0.93
N ILE A 651 13.65 -6.67 0.87
CA ILE A 651 14.70 -7.53 1.43
C ILE A 651 14.58 -7.62 2.95
N ILE A 652 14.34 -6.49 3.62
CA ILE A 652 14.19 -6.46 5.08
C ILE A 652 12.96 -7.27 5.50
N LEU A 653 11.84 -7.16 4.79
CA LEU A 653 10.64 -7.96 5.05
C LEU A 653 10.89 -9.45 4.81
N ALA A 654 11.59 -9.82 3.75
CA ALA A 654 11.96 -11.21 3.50
C ALA A 654 12.81 -11.79 4.65
N GLY A 655 13.77 -11.02 5.18
CA GLY A 655 14.57 -11.40 6.33
C GLY A 655 13.76 -11.49 7.64
N HIS A 656 12.87 -10.52 7.88
CA HIS A 656 11.96 -10.50 9.03
C HIS A 656 11.06 -11.75 9.02
N TYR A 657 10.40 -11.98 7.88
CA TYR A 657 9.57 -13.16 7.62
C TYR A 657 10.32 -14.47 7.82
N LEU A 658 11.55 -14.58 7.30
CA LEU A 658 12.36 -15.78 7.44
C LEU A 658 12.69 -16.07 8.91
N ARG A 659 13.00 -15.04 9.71
CA ARG A 659 13.26 -15.19 11.14
C ARG A 659 12.00 -15.60 11.89
N ALA A 660 10.85 -15.00 11.60
CA ALA A 660 9.63 -15.33 12.31
C ALA A 660 9.04 -16.70 11.93
N SER A 661 8.99 -17.01 10.63
CA SER A 661 8.35 -18.22 10.08
C SER A 661 9.29 -19.44 9.98
N GLY A 662 10.58 -19.21 9.77
CA GLY A 662 11.55 -20.26 9.47
C GLY A 662 11.42 -20.85 8.05
N ASP A 663 10.71 -20.20 7.12
CA ASP A 663 10.50 -20.71 5.76
C ASP A 663 11.75 -20.56 4.86
N VAL A 664 12.72 -21.45 5.08
CA VAL A 664 13.94 -21.56 4.25
C VAL A 664 13.62 -22.00 2.82
N GLU A 665 12.49 -22.68 2.60
CA GLU A 665 12.09 -23.11 1.25
C GLU A 665 11.61 -21.93 0.40
N TYR A 666 10.93 -20.94 1.00
CA TYR A 666 10.70 -19.64 0.37
C TYR A 666 12.04 -18.98 -0.01
N LEU A 667 12.98 -18.85 0.94
CA LEU A 667 14.29 -18.25 0.66
C LEU A 667 14.98 -18.91 -0.54
N LYS A 668 15.02 -20.24 -0.59
CA LYS A 668 15.61 -21.01 -1.72
C LYS A 668 14.98 -20.66 -3.06
N ARG A 669 13.65 -20.60 -3.13
CA ARG A 669 12.92 -20.29 -4.38
C ARG A 669 13.13 -18.84 -4.80
N SER A 670 13.19 -17.93 -3.83
CA SER A 670 13.28 -16.48 -4.06
C SER A 670 14.71 -15.96 -4.13
N TRP A 671 15.73 -16.78 -3.86
CA TRP A 671 17.13 -16.34 -3.77
C TRP A 671 17.62 -15.60 -5.03
N GLY A 672 17.22 -16.06 -6.21
CA GLY A 672 17.54 -15.37 -7.47
C GLY A 672 16.93 -13.96 -7.57
N LYS A 673 15.70 -13.77 -7.06
CA LYS A 673 15.00 -12.48 -7.03
C LYS A 673 15.62 -11.52 -6.02
N LEU A 674 16.00 -12.03 -4.85
CA LEU A 674 16.70 -11.29 -3.79
C LEU A 674 18.10 -10.85 -4.22
N LYS A 675 18.88 -11.73 -4.87
CA LYS A 675 20.19 -11.35 -5.43
C LYS A 675 20.07 -10.27 -6.49
N LYS A 676 19.06 -10.37 -7.36
CA LYS A 676 18.80 -9.34 -8.37
C LYS A 676 18.43 -7.98 -7.74
N ALA A 677 17.66 -7.99 -6.66
CA ALA A 677 17.38 -6.78 -5.88
C ALA A 677 18.65 -6.18 -5.26
N MET A 678 19.57 -7.02 -4.77
CA MET A 678 20.88 -6.56 -4.29
C MET A 678 21.76 -6.00 -5.41
N GLU A 679 21.83 -6.67 -6.56
CA GLU A 679 22.56 -6.18 -7.75
C GLU A 679 22.05 -4.79 -8.18
N PHE A 680 20.72 -4.61 -8.20
CA PHE A 680 20.11 -3.31 -8.42
C PHE A 680 20.59 -2.29 -7.38
N LEU A 681 20.51 -2.60 -6.08
CA LEU A 681 20.91 -1.66 -5.02
C LEU A 681 22.38 -1.25 -5.12
N TYR A 682 23.29 -2.19 -5.35
CA TYR A 682 24.71 -1.87 -5.59
C TYR A 682 24.91 -0.99 -6.82
N SER A 683 24.11 -1.17 -7.89
CA SER A 683 24.21 -0.34 -9.09
C SER A 683 23.77 1.12 -8.88
N THR A 684 23.10 1.42 -7.77
CA THR A 684 22.68 2.78 -7.42
C THR A 684 23.76 3.60 -6.72
N ASP A 685 24.86 3.00 -6.25
CA ASP A 685 26.01 3.72 -5.69
C ASP A 685 26.88 4.25 -6.84
N THR A 686 26.50 5.41 -7.37
CA THR A 686 27.11 6.00 -8.56
C THR A 686 28.37 6.81 -8.25
N ASP A 687 28.56 7.25 -7.00
CA ASP A 687 29.74 7.98 -6.54
C ASP A 687 30.77 7.11 -5.80
N GLY A 688 30.43 5.86 -5.47
CA GLY A 688 31.31 4.87 -4.84
C GLY A 688 31.51 5.06 -3.34
N ASP A 689 30.67 5.87 -2.69
CA ASP A 689 30.76 6.16 -1.26
C ASP A 689 30.27 5.00 -0.36
N GLY A 690 29.62 3.99 -0.95
CA GLY A 690 29.09 2.80 -0.29
C GLY A 690 27.63 2.93 0.16
N LEU A 691 26.94 4.02 -0.21
CA LEU A 691 25.54 4.27 0.07
C LEU A 691 24.70 4.10 -1.19
N ILE A 692 23.42 3.72 -1.00
CA ILE A 692 22.44 3.71 -2.08
C ILE A 692 21.81 5.10 -2.22
N GLU A 693 21.32 5.42 -3.43
CA GLU A 693 20.94 6.79 -3.80
C GLU A 693 19.44 6.92 -4.13
N ASN A 694 18.91 8.13 -3.89
CA ASN A 694 17.65 8.61 -4.46
C ASN A 694 17.86 9.08 -5.91
N THR A 695 18.97 9.75 -6.19
CA THR A 695 19.19 10.42 -7.48
C THR A 695 19.19 9.42 -8.63
N ASN A 696 18.44 9.70 -9.70
CA ASN A 696 18.23 8.81 -10.86
C ASN A 696 17.58 7.45 -10.53
N VAL A 697 17.16 7.24 -9.28
CA VAL A 697 16.53 6.01 -8.81
C VAL A 697 15.06 6.27 -8.55
N GLY A 698 14.75 7.09 -7.55
CA GLY A 698 13.41 7.34 -7.04
C GLY A 698 13.47 8.27 -5.84
N HIS A 699 12.33 8.67 -5.31
CA HIS A 699 12.34 9.38 -4.03
C HIS A 699 12.51 8.38 -2.88
N GLY A 700 13.17 8.85 -1.82
CA GLY A 700 13.19 8.19 -0.52
C GLY A 700 11.85 8.38 0.18
N TRP A 701 11.84 8.41 1.51
CA TRP A 701 10.59 8.64 2.24
C TRP A 701 10.05 10.04 2.03
N VAL A 702 10.94 11.03 1.85
CA VAL A 702 10.53 12.39 1.51
C VAL A 702 10.32 12.47 0.01
N GLU A 703 9.05 12.55 -0.41
CA GLU A 703 8.67 12.49 -1.83
C GLU A 703 8.59 13.88 -2.48
N GLY A 704 8.65 14.94 -1.67
CA GLY A 704 8.55 16.33 -2.14
C GLY A 704 8.54 17.36 -1.01
N GLY A 705 8.31 18.62 -1.36
CA GLY A 705 8.27 19.73 -0.41
C GLY A 705 9.64 20.19 0.08
N ALA A 706 9.67 20.95 1.18
CA ALA A 706 10.85 21.69 1.61
C ALA A 706 12.03 20.82 2.11
N LEU A 707 11.77 19.53 2.41
CA LEU A 707 12.80 18.58 2.85
C LEU A 707 13.35 17.71 1.69
N PHE A 708 12.78 17.83 0.49
CA PHE A 708 13.17 17.00 -0.65
C PHE A 708 14.57 17.35 -1.18
N GLY A 709 15.21 16.41 -1.87
CA GLY A 709 16.43 16.65 -2.64
C GLY A 709 17.71 16.01 -2.10
N ALA A 710 17.62 15.14 -1.09
CA ALA A 710 18.76 14.34 -0.65
C ALA A 710 19.24 13.41 -1.77
N HIS A 711 20.57 13.33 -1.94
CA HIS A 711 21.20 12.32 -2.78
C HIS A 711 21.09 10.95 -2.11
N THR A 712 21.40 10.88 -0.82
CA THR A 712 21.08 9.76 0.07
C THR A 712 20.46 10.28 1.35
N GLU A 713 19.26 9.80 1.69
CA GLU A 713 18.62 10.08 2.98
C GLU A 713 19.20 9.19 4.09
N PHE A 714 19.25 9.70 5.32
CA PHE A 714 19.59 8.90 6.50
C PHE A 714 18.70 7.65 6.62
N TYR A 715 17.41 7.84 6.35
CA TYR A 715 16.41 6.77 6.30
C TYR A 715 16.84 5.67 5.34
N LEU A 716 17.14 6.03 4.09
CA LEU A 716 17.53 5.10 3.04
C LEU A 716 18.83 4.37 3.37
N ALA A 717 19.84 5.07 3.90
CA ALA A 717 21.08 4.46 4.37
C ALA A 717 20.86 3.48 5.53
N SER A 718 19.91 3.76 6.43
CA SER A 718 19.52 2.85 7.51
C SER A 718 18.86 1.58 6.96
N LEU A 719 17.99 1.71 5.96
CA LEU A 719 17.41 0.56 5.26
C LEU A 719 18.50 -0.27 4.58
N TRP A 720 19.48 0.38 3.95
CA TRP A 720 20.56 -0.31 3.27
C TRP A 720 21.40 -1.17 4.22
N ALA A 721 21.82 -0.61 5.36
CA ALA A 721 22.54 -1.35 6.39
C ALA A 721 21.73 -2.55 6.90
N LYS A 722 20.41 -2.39 7.09
CA LYS A 722 19.55 -3.48 7.54
C LYS A 722 19.35 -4.55 6.46
N ALA A 723 19.14 -4.16 5.21
CA ALA A 723 19.02 -5.08 4.08
C ALA A 723 20.29 -5.92 3.88
N LEU A 724 21.47 -5.30 3.98
CA LEU A 724 22.76 -6.01 3.96
C LEU A 724 22.88 -7.04 5.10
N LYS A 725 22.44 -6.70 6.32
CA LYS A 725 22.41 -7.66 7.45
C LYS A 725 21.50 -8.86 7.18
N GLU A 726 20.30 -8.63 6.66
CA GLU A 726 19.39 -9.73 6.33
C GLU A 726 19.91 -10.60 5.18
N MET A 727 20.49 -9.99 4.14
CA MET A 727 21.08 -10.74 3.04
C MET A 727 22.35 -11.49 3.45
N SER A 728 23.11 -10.99 4.43
CA SER A 728 24.24 -11.73 5.00
C SER A 728 23.79 -13.03 5.65
N LEU A 729 22.70 -13.02 6.43
CA LEU A 729 22.08 -14.23 6.97
C LEU A 729 21.54 -15.13 5.84
N GLY A 730 20.82 -14.57 4.87
CA GLY A 730 20.28 -15.33 3.74
C GLY A 730 21.38 -16.04 2.95
N ALA A 731 22.50 -15.36 2.69
CA ALA A 731 23.65 -15.93 1.99
C ALA A 731 24.33 -17.04 2.81
N LEU A 732 24.40 -16.89 4.14
CA LEU A 732 24.90 -17.94 5.02
C LEU A 732 24.02 -19.20 4.94
N LEU A 733 22.70 -19.04 4.98
CA LEU A 733 21.74 -20.14 4.84
C LEU A 733 21.76 -20.78 3.45
N MET A 734 22.20 -20.04 2.44
CA MET A 734 22.44 -20.53 1.08
C MET A 734 23.86 -21.01 0.81
N GLU A 735 24.66 -21.13 1.86
CA GLU A 735 26.05 -21.61 1.80
C GLU A 735 26.93 -20.74 0.86
N GLU A 736 26.54 -19.49 0.60
CA GLU A 736 27.29 -18.49 -0.17
C GLU A 736 28.17 -17.66 0.79
N TYR A 737 29.10 -18.32 1.49
CA TYR A 737 29.88 -17.74 2.59
C TYR A 737 30.67 -16.46 2.21
N THR A 738 31.26 -16.41 1.01
CA THR A 738 31.97 -15.21 0.53
C THR A 738 31.02 -14.01 0.39
N LEU A 739 29.80 -14.26 -0.09
CA LEU A 739 28.79 -13.23 -0.26
C LEU A 739 28.26 -12.77 1.11
N SER A 740 28.03 -13.72 2.02
CA SER A 740 27.66 -13.44 3.41
C SER A 740 28.68 -12.53 4.11
N ALA A 741 29.97 -12.84 3.98
CA ALA A 741 31.06 -12.03 4.56
C ALA A 741 31.15 -10.64 3.92
N LYS A 742 30.98 -10.51 2.59
CA LYS A 742 30.92 -9.22 1.90
C LYS A 742 29.77 -8.37 2.45
N TYR A 743 28.56 -8.91 2.50
CA TYR A 743 27.38 -8.19 2.98
C TYR A 743 27.51 -7.75 4.44
N ALA A 744 28.10 -8.59 5.30
CA ALA A 744 28.39 -8.21 6.68
C ALA A 744 29.37 -7.03 6.76
N ALA A 745 30.47 -7.07 6.01
CA ALA A 745 31.47 -6.00 5.99
C ALA A 745 30.89 -4.68 5.44
N ASP A 746 30.08 -4.74 4.39
CA ASP A 746 29.41 -3.56 3.84
C ASP A 746 28.38 -3.00 4.83
N ALA A 747 27.63 -3.84 5.54
CA ALA A 747 26.70 -3.40 6.58
C ALA A 747 27.41 -2.64 7.70
N GLU A 748 28.56 -3.14 8.16
CA GLU A 748 29.40 -2.47 9.17
C GLU A 748 29.92 -1.11 8.66
N ARG A 749 30.34 -1.04 7.39
CA ARG A 749 30.76 0.22 6.75
C ARG A 749 29.63 1.24 6.75
N VAL A 750 28.43 0.87 6.30
CA VAL A 750 27.26 1.78 6.27
C VAL A 750 26.86 2.19 7.69
N GLN A 751 26.86 1.24 8.63
CA GLN A 751 26.57 1.54 10.03
C GLN A 751 27.56 2.53 10.64
N LYS A 752 28.84 2.44 10.28
CA LYS A 752 29.85 3.43 10.68
C LYS A 752 29.51 4.82 10.11
N ILE A 753 29.20 4.92 8.82
CA ILE A 753 28.82 6.18 8.15
C ILE A 753 27.61 6.84 8.84
N LEU A 754 26.58 6.07 9.19
CA LEU A 754 25.41 6.57 9.92
C LEU A 754 25.81 7.24 11.25
N ASN A 755 26.77 6.67 11.96
CA ASN A 755 27.21 7.14 13.27
C ASN A 755 28.31 8.19 13.21
N THR A 756 29.05 8.32 12.11
CA THR A 756 30.12 9.33 11.97
C THR A 756 29.66 10.50 11.13
N ASP A 757 29.32 10.26 9.87
CA ASP A 757 29.22 11.31 8.86
C ASP A 757 27.84 12.00 8.90
N PHE A 758 26.79 11.22 9.19
CA PHE A 758 25.46 11.77 9.41
C PHE A 758 25.29 12.40 10.81
N TRP A 759 26.15 12.10 11.78
CA TRP A 759 26.04 12.71 13.11
C TRP A 759 26.54 14.15 13.10
N ASN A 760 25.72 15.07 13.59
CA ASN A 760 26.08 16.47 13.69
C ASN A 760 26.30 16.88 15.16
N ASP A 761 27.57 17.07 15.53
CA ASP A 761 27.95 17.44 16.88
C ASP A 761 27.45 18.83 17.31
N SER A 762 27.22 19.74 16.36
CA SER A 762 26.75 21.09 16.66
C SER A 762 25.27 21.13 17.04
N THR A 763 24.45 20.30 16.38
CA THR A 763 23.00 20.22 16.63
C THR A 763 22.63 19.12 17.61
N LYS A 764 23.58 18.22 17.93
CA LYS A 764 23.40 16.98 18.69
C LYS A 764 22.27 16.13 18.12
N PHE A 765 22.27 15.97 16.80
CA PHE A 765 21.24 15.28 16.05
C PHE A 765 21.81 14.69 14.75
N TYR A 766 21.11 13.73 14.15
CA TYR A 766 21.49 13.19 12.84
C TYR A 766 20.99 14.09 11.70
N ASN A 767 21.84 14.36 10.72
CA ASN A 767 21.48 15.08 9.50
C ASN A 767 20.44 14.28 8.70
N LEU A 768 19.52 14.97 8.03
CA LEU A 768 18.45 14.39 7.21
C LEU A 768 18.99 13.56 6.04
N GLY A 769 19.96 14.12 5.31
CA GLY A 769 20.42 13.56 4.05
C GLY A 769 21.76 14.15 3.62
N LYS A 770 22.53 13.37 2.86
CA LYS A 770 23.72 13.81 2.14
C LYS A 770 23.31 14.31 0.76
N LEU A 771 23.87 15.43 0.32
CA LEU A 771 23.65 16.03 -1.00
C LEU A 771 24.75 15.59 -1.98
N LYS A 772 24.50 15.78 -3.28
CA LYS A 772 25.41 15.36 -4.36
C LYS A 772 26.79 16.03 -4.31
N ASP A 773 26.89 17.21 -3.69
CA ASP A 773 28.16 17.91 -3.49
C ASP A 773 28.92 17.46 -2.21
N GLY A 774 28.39 16.46 -1.50
CA GLY A 774 28.95 15.92 -0.27
C GLY A 774 28.55 16.70 1.00
N THR A 775 27.79 17.79 0.89
CA THR A 775 27.26 18.52 2.05
C THR A 775 26.02 17.82 2.63
N TYR A 776 25.54 18.28 3.80
CA TYR A 776 24.42 17.65 4.51
C TYR A 776 23.24 18.61 4.72
N GLN A 777 22.03 18.08 4.56
CA GLN A 777 20.80 18.71 5.04
C GLN A 777 20.70 18.53 6.56
N THR A 778 20.78 19.61 7.32
CA THR A 778 20.92 19.55 8.79
C THR A 778 19.60 19.65 9.57
N GLU A 779 18.46 19.71 8.87
CA GLU A 779 17.14 19.81 9.53
C GLU A 779 16.90 18.60 10.43
N LYS A 780 16.47 18.84 11.67
CA LYS A 780 16.12 17.76 12.60
C LYS A 780 14.78 17.17 12.19
N THR A 781 14.76 15.90 11.83
CA THR A 781 13.55 15.18 11.44
C THR A 781 13.31 13.93 12.27
N VAL A 782 12.14 13.32 12.13
CA VAL A 782 11.82 12.03 12.77
C VAL A 782 12.48 10.81 12.10
N LEU A 783 12.98 10.97 10.86
CA LEU A 783 13.46 9.86 10.04
C LEU A 783 14.59 9.01 10.70
N PRO A 784 15.50 9.57 11.51
CA PRO A 784 16.48 8.76 12.22
C PRO A 784 15.91 7.74 13.22
N ALA A 785 14.63 7.84 13.59
CA ALA A 785 13.94 6.84 14.39
C ALA A 785 14.00 5.44 13.76
N VAL A 786 14.05 5.34 12.43
CA VAL A 786 14.13 4.05 11.72
C VAL A 786 15.48 3.37 11.92
N GLY A 787 16.58 4.13 11.83
CA GLY A 787 17.92 3.61 12.14
C GLY A 787 18.05 3.19 13.60
N ALA A 788 17.42 3.94 14.52
CA ALA A 788 17.35 3.58 15.93
C ALA A 788 16.53 2.29 16.13
N TYR A 789 15.35 2.16 15.54
CA TYR A 789 14.55 0.94 15.61
C TYR A 789 15.34 -0.31 15.18
N PHE A 790 16.12 -0.22 14.09
CA PHE A 790 16.99 -1.31 13.65
C PHE A 790 18.26 -1.52 14.51
N ASN A 791 18.39 -0.78 15.60
CA ASN A 791 19.53 -0.81 16.52
C ASN A 791 20.88 -0.58 15.79
N LEU A 792 20.89 0.39 14.85
CA LEU A 792 22.07 0.73 14.06
C LEU A 792 22.88 1.88 14.66
N LEU A 793 22.35 2.59 15.64
CA LEU A 793 22.89 3.86 16.11
C LEU A 793 23.51 3.76 17.51
N ASN A 794 24.47 4.63 17.82
CA ASN A 794 25.13 4.66 19.12
C ASN A 794 24.19 5.18 20.21
N ASP A 795 24.13 4.47 21.35
CA ASP A 795 23.25 4.76 22.48
C ASP A 795 23.40 6.20 23.03
N ASP A 796 24.63 6.71 23.14
CA ASP A 796 24.93 8.05 23.65
C ASP A 796 24.37 9.16 22.75
N LYS A 797 24.35 8.93 21.43
CA LYS A 797 23.81 9.86 20.43
C LYS A 797 22.30 9.81 20.36
N VAL A 798 21.72 8.61 20.39
CA VAL A 798 20.27 8.40 20.31
C VAL A 798 19.54 9.05 21.47
N ARG A 799 20.13 9.06 22.68
CA ARG A 799 19.53 9.75 23.84
C ARG A 799 19.16 11.21 23.54
N PHE A 800 20.04 11.98 22.91
CA PHE A 800 19.75 13.38 22.56
C PHE A 800 18.57 13.52 21.59
N MET A 801 18.47 12.61 20.62
CA MET A 801 17.38 12.58 19.66
C MET A 801 16.04 12.26 20.33
N LEU A 802 16.00 11.24 21.20
CA LEU A 802 14.77 10.84 21.89
C LEU A 802 14.31 11.90 22.90
N ASP A 803 15.24 12.56 23.61
CA ASP A 803 14.91 13.67 24.50
C ASP A 803 14.23 14.84 23.73
N GLU A 804 14.61 15.09 22.47
CA GLU A 804 13.95 16.08 21.61
C GLU A 804 12.56 15.62 21.13
N TYR A 805 12.41 14.34 20.73
CA TYR A 805 11.13 13.76 20.34
C TYR A 805 10.09 13.79 21.46
N ALA A 806 10.51 13.58 22.71
CA ALA A 806 9.62 13.62 23.86
C ALA A 806 9.06 15.03 24.18
N THR A 807 9.62 16.10 23.58
CA THR A 807 9.15 17.48 23.80
C THR A 807 7.89 17.79 23.00
N ASN A 808 7.15 18.82 23.42
CA ASN A 808 5.99 19.34 22.69
C ASN A 808 6.33 19.94 21.33
N ARG A 809 7.62 20.21 21.08
CA ARG A 809 8.07 20.72 19.80
C ARG A 809 7.87 19.69 18.70
N PHE A 810 8.23 18.43 18.97
CA PHE A 810 7.99 17.32 18.06
C PHE A 810 6.60 16.70 18.30
N THR A 811 6.22 16.46 19.55
CA THR A 811 5.07 15.61 19.89
C THR A 811 3.85 16.40 20.36
N ALA A 812 2.73 16.26 19.64
CA ALA A 812 1.40 16.70 20.07
C ALA A 812 0.66 15.58 20.82
N ASP A 813 -0.51 15.88 21.39
CA ASP A 813 -1.33 14.91 22.14
C ASP A 813 -1.91 13.78 21.27
N TRP A 814 -1.65 13.81 19.98
CA TRP A 814 -2.09 12.83 18.99
C TRP A 814 -0.94 12.33 18.09
N GLY A 815 0.32 12.54 18.50
CA GLY A 815 1.48 11.92 17.85
C GLY A 815 2.58 12.91 17.47
N ILE A 816 3.57 12.41 16.75
CA ILE A 816 4.82 13.13 16.46
C ILE A 816 4.81 13.76 15.07
N ARG A 817 5.31 15.00 14.99
CA ARG A 817 5.54 15.72 13.73
C ARG A 817 6.84 15.24 13.09
N ILE A 818 6.91 15.28 11.76
CA ILE A 818 8.16 14.99 11.04
C ILE A 818 9.29 15.97 11.39
N VAL A 819 8.96 17.24 11.63
CA VAL A 819 9.90 18.29 12.05
C VAL A 819 9.38 19.01 13.29
N SER A 820 10.30 19.60 14.03
CA SER A 820 9.98 20.46 15.18
C SER A 820 9.03 21.59 14.79
N SER A 821 8.01 21.87 15.62
CA SER A 821 7.15 23.05 15.46
C SER A 821 7.89 24.39 15.62
N ALA A 822 9.14 24.38 16.08
CA ALA A 822 10.04 25.53 16.09
C ALA A 822 10.86 25.71 14.80
N SER A 823 10.81 24.74 13.87
CA SER A 823 11.49 24.83 12.58
C SER A 823 10.89 25.94 11.72
N LYS A 824 11.73 26.62 10.94
CA LYS A 824 11.27 27.59 9.92
C LYS A 824 10.49 26.93 8.79
N LEU A 825 10.68 25.62 8.60
CA LEU A 825 9.99 24.85 7.59
C LEU A 825 8.62 24.35 8.07
N TYR A 826 8.34 24.43 9.38
CA TYR A 826 7.13 23.87 9.95
C TYR A 826 5.86 24.47 9.35
N ASN A 827 5.05 23.61 8.76
CA ASN A 827 3.67 23.91 8.39
C ASN A 827 2.76 22.79 8.93
N PRO A 828 1.76 23.08 9.79
CA PRO A 828 0.92 22.05 10.39
C PRO A 828 0.08 21.25 9.38
N THR A 829 -0.07 21.72 8.14
CA THR A 829 -0.70 20.96 7.03
C THR A 829 0.31 20.44 6.00
N GLY A 830 1.61 20.68 6.21
CA GLY A 830 2.67 20.29 5.29
C GLY A 830 2.95 18.79 5.37
N TYR A 831 2.63 18.06 4.31
CA TYR A 831 2.70 16.59 4.23
C TYR A 831 4.05 16.01 4.72
N HIS A 832 5.19 16.53 4.23
CA HIS A 832 6.54 16.13 4.67
C HIS A 832 7.25 17.16 5.56
N TYR A 833 6.56 18.16 6.12
CA TYR A 833 7.25 19.22 6.88
C TYR A 833 6.36 19.88 7.95
N GLY A 834 5.43 19.13 8.54
CA GLY A 834 4.81 19.53 9.80
C GLY A 834 3.51 18.83 10.19
N SER A 835 2.89 18.06 9.29
CA SER A 835 1.81 17.15 9.70
C SER A 835 2.33 16.00 10.58
N ILE A 836 1.41 15.36 11.31
CA ILE A 836 1.64 14.19 12.14
C ILE A 836 1.15 12.96 11.40
N TRP A 837 2.03 11.97 11.23
CA TRP A 837 1.67 10.71 10.58
C TRP A 837 1.72 9.62 11.63
N PRO A 838 0.69 8.77 11.78
CA PRO A 838 0.76 7.63 12.67
C PRO A 838 1.97 6.71 12.45
N LEU A 839 2.53 6.67 11.23
CA LEU A 839 3.78 5.97 10.91
C LEU A 839 4.96 6.55 11.67
N PHE A 840 5.13 7.87 11.66
CA PHE A 840 6.22 8.52 12.37
C PHE A 840 6.11 8.31 13.86
N THR A 841 4.88 8.35 14.38
CA THR A 841 4.57 8.05 15.76
C THR A 841 4.95 6.61 16.11
N GLY A 842 4.65 5.64 15.24
CA GLY A 842 5.02 4.24 15.41
C GLY A 842 6.53 3.98 15.32
N TRP A 843 7.22 4.57 14.33
CA TRP A 843 8.69 4.54 14.23
C TRP A 843 9.37 5.10 15.47
N THR A 844 8.84 6.21 15.98
CA THR A 844 9.34 6.82 17.21
C THR A 844 9.12 5.91 18.40
N ALA A 845 7.92 5.33 18.54
CA ALA A 845 7.65 4.37 19.61
C ALA A 845 8.61 3.17 19.56
N LEU A 846 8.86 2.61 18.38
CA LEU A 846 9.83 1.52 18.19
C LEU A 846 11.24 1.91 18.62
N ALA A 847 11.71 3.09 18.22
CA ALA A 847 13.01 3.62 18.63
C ALA A 847 13.08 3.85 20.15
N GLU A 848 12.04 4.41 20.74
CA GLU A 848 11.94 4.64 22.18
C GLU A 848 11.98 3.33 22.96
N TYR A 849 11.24 2.31 22.53
CA TYR A 849 11.36 0.98 23.13
C TYR A 849 12.78 0.42 22.96
N GLU A 850 13.34 0.42 21.76
CA GLU A 850 14.68 -0.15 21.50
C GLU A 850 15.79 0.44 22.39
N TYR A 851 15.65 1.73 22.78
CA TYR A 851 16.61 2.45 23.62
C TYR A 851 16.18 2.68 25.08
N GLY A 852 15.07 2.08 25.53
CA GLY A 852 14.68 2.08 26.96
C GLY A 852 13.81 3.26 27.42
N ASN A 853 13.22 4.01 26.50
CA ASN A 853 12.26 5.08 26.74
C ASN A 853 10.80 4.57 26.65
N SER A 854 10.51 3.44 27.32
CA SER A 854 9.23 2.72 27.22
C SER A 854 7.99 3.56 27.60
N THR A 855 8.16 4.53 28.51
CA THR A 855 7.08 5.44 28.94
C THR A 855 6.60 6.33 27.80
N GLN A 856 7.53 6.90 27.02
CA GLN A 856 7.22 7.69 25.84
C GLN A 856 6.70 6.78 24.71
N GLY A 857 7.31 5.61 24.53
CA GLY A 857 6.89 4.64 23.52
C GLY A 857 5.43 4.22 23.68
N PHE A 858 4.99 3.99 24.92
CA PHE A 858 3.59 3.67 25.21
C PHE A 858 2.64 4.83 24.91
N MET A 859 3.02 6.06 25.25
CA MET A 859 2.23 7.26 24.93
C MET A 859 2.02 7.39 23.42
N HIS A 860 3.05 7.15 22.61
CA HIS A 860 2.94 7.20 21.15
C HIS A 860 2.05 6.10 20.57
N ILE A 861 2.10 4.87 21.11
CA ILE A 861 1.11 3.83 20.75
C ILE A 861 -0.31 4.32 21.07
N TRP A 862 -0.52 4.89 22.26
CA TRP A 862 -1.81 5.40 22.69
C TRP A 862 -2.31 6.52 21.77
N ASN A 863 -1.44 7.45 21.37
CA ASN A 863 -1.79 8.55 20.47
C ASN A 863 -2.38 8.04 19.14
N ASN A 864 -1.77 7.01 18.54
CA ASN A 864 -2.28 6.41 17.32
C ASN A 864 -3.61 5.67 17.55
N MET A 865 -3.72 4.90 18.63
CA MET A 865 -4.94 4.15 18.94
C MET A 865 -6.15 5.06 19.10
N HIS A 866 -6.00 6.19 19.80
CA HIS A 866 -7.12 7.06 20.16
C HIS A 866 -7.76 7.78 18.96
N ILE A 867 -7.09 7.83 17.80
CA ILE A 867 -7.64 8.37 16.54
C ILE A 867 -8.90 7.61 16.10
N LYS A 868 -8.98 6.31 16.41
CA LYS A 868 -10.08 5.39 16.03
C LYS A 868 -11.45 5.78 16.57
N ASN A 869 -11.51 6.70 17.52
CA ASN A 869 -12.74 7.04 18.24
C ASN A 869 -13.57 8.15 17.57
N TYR A 870 -13.09 8.83 16.52
CA TYR A 870 -13.67 10.13 16.12
C TYR A 870 -14.11 10.31 14.66
N TRP A 871 -13.31 9.87 13.69
CA TRP A 871 -13.59 10.12 12.26
C TRP A 871 -14.09 8.85 11.61
N ALA A 872 -13.21 8.06 11.00
CA ALA A 872 -13.56 6.71 10.56
C ALA A 872 -13.55 5.76 11.77
N LEU A 873 -14.71 5.52 12.39
CA LEU A 873 -14.80 4.73 13.62
C LEU A 873 -14.15 3.34 13.48
N GLY A 874 -13.21 3.05 14.37
CA GLY A 874 -12.44 1.81 14.36
C GLY A 874 -11.18 1.85 13.50
N TYR A 875 -10.93 2.94 12.75
CA TYR A 875 -9.84 3.08 11.80
C TYR A 875 -8.95 4.31 12.09
N VAL A 876 -7.70 4.25 11.61
CA VAL A 876 -6.70 5.31 11.79
C VAL A 876 -6.52 6.09 10.49
N GLU A 877 -6.62 7.41 10.61
CA GLU A 877 -6.38 8.39 9.56
C GLU A 877 -4.92 8.35 9.06
N GLU A 878 -4.73 8.57 7.76
CA GLU A 878 -3.40 8.66 7.13
C GLU A 878 -2.55 9.77 7.73
N VAL A 879 -3.09 10.98 7.82
CA VAL A 879 -2.33 12.15 8.28
C VAL A 879 -3.19 13.06 9.14
N MET A 880 -2.62 13.47 10.27
CA MET A 880 -3.20 14.40 11.23
C MET A 880 -2.54 15.79 11.12
N HIS A 881 -3.32 16.82 11.39
CA HIS A 881 -2.83 18.20 11.44
C HIS A 881 -1.83 18.38 12.59
N GLY A 882 -0.71 19.08 12.33
CA GLY A 882 0.39 19.23 13.29
C GLY A 882 0.06 20.05 14.55
N ALA A 883 -0.98 20.88 14.54
CA ALA A 883 -1.28 21.81 15.65
C ALA A 883 -2.70 21.70 16.24
N VAL A 884 -3.61 21.00 15.57
CA VAL A 884 -5.03 20.89 15.94
C VAL A 884 -5.44 19.45 15.73
N TYR A 885 -6.21 18.86 16.63
CA TYR A 885 -6.63 17.46 16.50
C TYR A 885 -7.72 17.31 15.43
N ARG A 886 -7.29 17.11 14.18
CA ARG A 886 -8.14 16.86 13.02
C ARG A 886 -7.34 16.19 11.88
N PRO A 887 -7.99 15.45 10.98
CA PRO A 887 -7.32 14.84 9.83
C PRO A 887 -7.00 15.89 8.76
N THR A 888 -5.94 15.63 8.00
CA THR A 888 -5.53 16.43 6.84
C THR A 888 -5.06 15.56 5.66
N GLY A 889 -5.03 14.23 5.83
CA GLY A 889 -4.66 13.28 4.79
C GLY A 889 -5.76 13.04 3.76
N VAL A 890 -5.48 12.14 2.83
CA VAL A 890 -6.42 11.70 1.78
C VAL A 890 -7.24 10.50 2.25
N CYS A 891 -6.64 9.58 3.00
CA CYS A 891 -7.24 8.32 3.42
C CYS A 891 -7.67 8.33 4.90
N PRO A 892 -8.98 8.27 5.18
CA PRO A 892 -9.48 8.08 6.55
C PRO A 892 -9.18 6.73 7.18
N HIS A 893 -8.85 5.74 6.36
CA HIS A 893 -8.43 4.40 6.79
C HIS A 893 -7.16 4.03 6.02
N GLN A 894 -6.02 3.96 6.72
CA GLN A 894 -4.69 3.77 6.12
C GLN A 894 -3.95 2.56 6.70
N CYS A 895 -3.49 1.66 5.84
CA CYS A 895 -2.88 0.38 6.23
C CYS A 895 -1.65 0.54 7.13
N TRP A 896 -0.69 1.39 6.72
CA TRP A 896 0.49 1.60 7.56
C TRP A 896 0.15 2.30 8.88
N SER A 897 -0.94 3.06 8.94
CA SER A 897 -1.34 3.75 10.19
C SER A 897 -1.86 2.74 11.21
N GLU A 898 -2.61 1.75 10.74
CA GLU A 898 -3.07 0.62 11.54
C GLU A 898 -1.91 -0.22 12.07
N THR A 899 -0.97 -0.57 11.20
CA THR A 899 0.15 -1.43 11.55
C THR A 899 1.18 -0.73 12.46
N ASN A 900 1.23 0.60 12.48
CA ASN A 900 2.03 1.39 13.41
C ASN A 900 1.40 1.58 14.80
N ILE A 901 0.35 0.82 15.09
CA ILE A 901 -0.07 0.46 16.46
C ILE A 901 0.46 -0.93 16.81
N LEU A 902 0.28 -1.89 15.89
CA LEU A 902 0.56 -3.31 16.10
C LEU A 902 2.06 -3.60 16.24
N HIS A 903 2.87 -3.12 15.31
CA HIS A 903 4.32 -3.32 15.29
C HIS A 903 5.00 -2.80 16.58
N PRO A 904 4.84 -1.52 17.00
CA PRO A 904 5.40 -1.06 18.27
C PRO A 904 4.84 -1.78 19.49
N ALA A 905 3.55 -2.17 19.50
CA ALA A 905 2.98 -2.91 20.61
C ALA A 905 3.57 -4.32 20.76
N ILE A 906 3.84 -5.03 19.66
CA ILE A 906 4.34 -6.41 19.69
C ILE A 906 5.87 -6.44 19.78
N THR A 907 6.57 -5.79 18.85
CA THR A 907 8.04 -5.81 18.80
C THR A 907 8.67 -4.92 19.87
N GLY A 908 8.02 -3.81 20.23
CA GLY A 908 8.52 -2.83 21.20
C GLY A 908 8.07 -3.12 22.64
N MET A 909 6.76 -3.04 22.90
CA MET A 909 6.17 -3.14 24.24
C MET A 909 6.16 -4.57 24.78
N VAL A 910 5.60 -5.53 24.03
CA VAL A 910 5.69 -6.96 24.37
C VAL A 910 7.15 -7.43 24.26
N GLY A 911 7.91 -6.83 23.34
CA GLY A 911 9.33 -7.11 23.16
C GLY A 911 9.58 -8.47 22.51
N TRP A 912 8.68 -8.91 21.62
CA TRP A 912 8.73 -10.20 20.95
C TRP A 912 9.56 -10.12 19.66
N LYS A 913 10.71 -10.81 19.61
CA LYS A 913 11.56 -10.93 18.42
C LYS A 913 11.93 -12.41 18.18
N PRO A 914 11.13 -13.15 17.40
CA PRO A 914 11.33 -14.58 17.18
C PRO A 914 12.43 -14.89 16.15
N ASN A 915 13.12 -16.01 16.33
CA ASN A 915 14.04 -16.59 15.36
C ASN A 915 13.82 -18.11 15.27
N ALA A 916 12.95 -18.51 14.34
CA ALA A 916 12.56 -19.89 14.08
C ALA A 916 13.71 -20.75 13.50
N ILE A 917 14.70 -20.12 12.84
CA ILE A 917 15.87 -20.83 12.31
C ILE A 917 16.71 -21.40 13.46
N GLU A 918 16.94 -20.59 14.49
CA GLU A 918 17.69 -20.98 15.69
C GLU A 918 16.81 -21.60 16.79
N LYS A 919 15.47 -21.54 16.63
CA LYS A 919 14.47 -21.91 17.65
C LYS A 919 14.63 -21.08 18.93
N THR A 920 14.93 -19.81 18.77
CA THR A 920 15.15 -18.86 19.84
C THR A 920 14.16 -17.70 19.77
N VAL A 921 13.96 -17.03 20.91
CA VAL A 921 13.22 -15.76 20.97
C VAL A 921 13.98 -14.79 21.85
N ASP A 922 14.28 -13.61 21.33
CA ASP A 922 14.66 -12.46 22.15
C ASP A 922 13.39 -11.84 22.73
N PHE A 923 13.24 -11.90 24.06
CA PHE A 923 12.01 -11.47 24.73
C PHE A 923 12.28 -10.40 25.79
N LYS A 924 11.85 -9.17 25.51
CA LYS A 924 12.13 -7.97 26.32
C LYS A 924 10.84 -7.21 26.71
N PRO A 925 9.99 -7.73 27.60
CA PRO A 925 8.73 -7.08 27.93
C PRO A 925 8.94 -5.77 28.69
N ARG A 926 8.24 -4.72 28.22
CA ARG A 926 8.33 -3.32 28.65
C ARG A 926 6.93 -2.71 28.79
N PHE A 927 6.05 -3.41 29.51
CA PHE A 927 4.69 -2.95 29.74
C PHE A 927 4.66 -1.73 30.65
N PRO A 928 3.72 -0.79 30.41
CA PRO A 928 3.63 0.43 31.22
C PRO A 928 3.47 0.12 32.70
N MET A 929 4.00 1.01 33.55
CA MET A 929 4.07 0.78 35.00
C MET A 929 2.70 0.72 35.68
N GLN A 930 1.67 1.31 35.06
CA GLN A 930 0.28 1.23 35.54
C GLN A 930 -0.40 -0.13 35.29
N TRP A 931 0.24 -1.08 34.62
CA TRP A 931 -0.31 -2.43 34.40
C TRP A 931 0.37 -3.46 35.29
N ASP A 932 -0.39 -3.98 36.26
CA ASP A 932 0.09 -5.02 37.16
C ASP A 932 -0.14 -6.45 36.63
N THR A 933 -1.04 -6.62 35.67
CA THR A 933 -1.32 -7.93 35.07
C THR A 933 -1.48 -7.83 33.57
N VAL A 934 -0.75 -8.65 32.82
CA VAL A 934 -0.90 -8.74 31.36
C VAL A 934 -0.89 -10.20 30.95
N GLU A 935 -1.74 -10.57 29.99
CA GLU A 935 -1.63 -11.82 29.26
C GLU A 935 -1.44 -11.52 27.77
N VAL A 936 -0.51 -12.23 27.13
CA VAL A 936 -0.32 -12.19 25.69
C VAL A 936 -0.43 -13.61 25.16
N THR A 937 -1.34 -13.84 24.22
CA THR A 937 -1.59 -15.15 23.61
C THR A 937 -1.15 -15.16 22.14
N ASN A 938 -1.00 -16.36 21.56
CA ASN A 938 -0.70 -16.56 20.14
C ASN A 938 0.64 -15.96 19.67
N LEU A 939 1.66 -15.90 20.54
CA LEU A 939 3.01 -15.50 20.13
C LEU A 939 3.64 -16.64 19.31
N LYS A 940 4.05 -16.36 18.07
CA LYS A 940 4.53 -17.39 17.13
C LYS A 940 6.02 -17.31 16.86
N VAL A 941 6.64 -18.48 16.79
CA VAL A 941 8.00 -18.69 16.27
C VAL A 941 8.01 -19.99 15.46
N GLY A 942 8.03 -19.86 14.14
CA GLY A 942 7.75 -20.96 13.22
C GLY A 942 6.41 -21.60 13.54
N ASN A 943 6.42 -22.92 13.75
CA ASN A 943 5.21 -23.69 14.10
C ASN A 943 4.90 -23.70 15.60
N SER A 944 5.69 -23.02 16.43
CA SER A 944 5.48 -22.95 17.88
C SER A 944 4.59 -21.76 18.25
N VAL A 945 3.61 -22.02 19.12
CA VAL A 945 2.66 -21.02 19.64
C VAL A 945 2.79 -20.95 21.15
N LEU A 946 3.00 -19.75 21.68
CA LEU A 946 3.25 -19.50 23.08
C LEU A 946 2.21 -18.54 23.66
N ARG A 947 1.95 -18.74 24.95
CA ARG A 947 1.24 -17.79 25.82
C ARG A 947 2.15 -17.31 26.94
N TYR A 948 2.03 -16.03 27.25
CA TYR A 948 2.79 -15.35 28.28
C TYR A 948 1.85 -14.64 29.25
N THR A 949 2.14 -14.71 30.53
CA THR A 949 1.43 -13.96 31.58
C THR A 949 2.43 -13.26 32.49
N MET A 950 2.15 -12.01 32.83
CA MET A 950 2.88 -11.20 33.78
C MET A 950 1.98 -10.81 34.95
N LYS A 951 2.49 -10.93 36.18
CA LYS A 951 1.87 -10.42 37.40
C LYS A 951 2.90 -9.68 38.23
N ARG A 952 2.72 -8.38 38.40
CA ARG A 952 3.58 -7.49 39.18
C ARG A 952 2.94 -7.16 40.52
N SER A 953 3.78 -7.02 41.53
CA SER A 953 3.45 -6.53 42.86
C SER A 953 4.62 -5.70 43.39
N ARG A 954 4.51 -5.17 44.62
CA ARG A 954 5.53 -4.28 45.19
C ARG A 954 6.92 -4.89 45.36
N GLN A 955 7.01 -6.21 45.58
CA GLN A 955 8.27 -6.91 45.90
C GLN A 955 8.53 -8.16 45.05
N LYS A 956 7.61 -8.45 44.12
CA LYS A 956 7.63 -9.65 43.30
C LYS A 956 7.02 -9.36 41.94
N THR A 957 7.68 -9.79 40.88
CA THR A 957 7.08 -9.93 39.54
C THR A 957 7.21 -11.38 39.08
N GLU A 958 6.09 -11.96 38.67
CA GLU A 958 5.99 -13.34 38.18
C GLU A 958 5.67 -13.34 36.69
N TYR A 959 6.38 -14.18 35.96
CA TYR A 959 6.22 -14.40 34.53
C TYR A 959 5.96 -15.88 34.30
N THR A 960 4.90 -16.21 33.57
CA THR A 960 4.58 -17.58 33.19
C THR A 960 4.57 -17.69 31.68
N PHE A 961 5.35 -18.63 31.16
CA PHE A 961 5.42 -18.97 29.74
C PHE A 961 4.80 -20.35 29.55
N VAL A 962 3.96 -20.50 28.54
CA VAL A 962 3.33 -21.76 28.17
C VAL A 962 3.54 -21.99 26.68
N LEU A 963 4.14 -23.12 26.32
CA LEU A 963 4.16 -23.62 24.95
C LEU A 963 2.84 -24.36 24.70
N GLU A 964 1.96 -23.74 23.92
CA GLU A 964 0.63 -24.27 23.63
C GLU A 964 0.65 -25.24 22.44
N GLN A 965 1.55 -24.99 21.47
CA GLN A 965 1.73 -25.82 20.29
C GLN A 965 3.18 -25.76 19.80
N GLY A 966 3.65 -26.82 19.14
CA GLY A 966 4.90 -26.83 18.36
C GLY A 966 6.10 -27.41 19.09
N SER A 967 7.29 -27.02 18.63
CA SER A 967 8.57 -27.53 19.15
C SER A 967 9.09 -26.68 20.32
N PRO A 968 9.98 -27.24 21.16
CA PRO A 968 10.67 -26.46 22.18
C PRO A 968 11.39 -25.23 21.62
N VAL A 969 11.44 -24.17 22.42
CA VAL A 969 12.01 -22.86 22.07
C VAL A 969 12.86 -22.35 23.23
N ASP A 970 14.03 -21.82 22.94
CA ASP A 970 14.86 -21.14 23.95
C ASP A 970 14.49 -19.65 24.02
N ILE A 971 14.11 -19.19 25.22
CA ILE A 971 13.71 -17.81 25.46
C ILE A 971 14.86 -17.06 26.13
N TYR A 972 15.32 -15.99 25.49
CA TYR A 972 16.29 -15.03 26.00
C TYR A 972 15.52 -13.91 26.70
N PHE A 973 15.24 -14.11 27.98
CA PHE A 973 14.34 -13.25 28.74
C PHE A 973 15.08 -12.09 29.44
N ALA A 974 14.81 -10.87 29.01
CA ALA A 974 15.37 -9.65 29.60
C ALA A 974 14.27 -8.59 29.82
N PRO A 975 13.47 -8.70 30.90
CA PRO A 975 12.41 -7.75 31.18
C PRO A 975 12.96 -6.38 31.56
N GLU A 976 12.13 -5.36 31.43
CA GLU A 976 12.41 -4.02 31.96
C GLU A 976 12.51 -4.04 33.49
N ILE A 977 13.56 -3.41 34.00
CA ILE A 977 13.85 -3.21 35.41
C ILE A 977 13.72 -1.71 35.71
N PRO A 978 12.73 -1.29 36.53
CA PRO A 978 12.57 0.11 36.94
C PRO A 978 13.84 0.70 37.55
N ALA A 979 14.01 2.02 37.43
CA ALA A 979 15.19 2.71 37.92
C ALA A 979 15.41 2.45 39.42
N GLY A 980 16.62 2.05 39.82
CA GLY A 980 16.96 1.79 41.22
C GLY A 980 16.34 0.53 41.83
N MET A 981 15.64 -0.29 41.02
CA MET A 981 15.16 -1.59 41.48
C MET A 981 16.31 -2.59 41.52
N THR A 982 16.45 -3.26 42.66
CA THR A 982 17.41 -4.36 42.83
C THR A 982 16.65 -5.68 42.82
N ILE A 983 17.03 -6.57 41.91
CA ILE A 983 16.51 -7.94 41.91
C ILE A 983 17.29 -8.74 42.96
N THR A 984 16.61 -9.10 44.04
CA THR A 984 17.20 -9.78 45.20
C THR A 984 17.33 -11.28 44.98
N SER A 985 16.43 -11.86 44.18
CA SER A 985 16.49 -13.27 43.78
C SER A 985 15.69 -13.50 42.48
N ALA A 986 16.22 -14.30 41.57
CA ALA A 986 15.47 -14.88 40.46
C ALA A 986 15.23 -16.37 40.73
N ILE A 987 14.02 -16.85 40.48
CA ILE A 987 13.62 -18.23 40.70
C ILE A 987 12.99 -18.74 39.40
N VAL A 988 13.55 -19.81 38.83
CA VAL A 988 13.03 -20.47 37.62
C VAL A 988 12.53 -21.86 38.04
N ASP A 989 11.23 -22.11 37.90
CA ASP A 989 10.56 -23.35 38.33
C ASP A 989 10.94 -23.80 39.74
N GLY A 990 10.91 -22.86 40.68
CA GLY A 990 11.23 -23.09 42.09
C GLY A 990 12.73 -23.21 42.40
N LYS A 991 13.61 -23.15 41.39
CA LYS A 991 15.06 -23.20 41.58
C LYS A 991 15.66 -21.78 41.54
N PRO A 992 16.38 -21.36 42.59
CA PRO A 992 17.10 -20.09 42.57
C PRO A 992 18.13 -20.05 41.44
N LEU A 993 18.17 -18.92 40.73
CA LEU A 993 19.14 -18.61 39.69
C LEU A 993 19.96 -17.41 40.14
N SER A 994 21.30 -17.53 40.05
CA SER A 994 22.18 -16.39 40.25
C SER A 994 22.00 -15.42 39.08
N ILE A 995 21.77 -14.15 39.39
CA ILE A 995 21.64 -13.09 38.41
C ILE A 995 22.65 -12.00 38.70
N GLU A 996 23.17 -11.40 37.63
CA GLU A 996 24.05 -10.24 37.73
C GLU A 996 23.23 -9.00 37.41
N SER A 997 23.03 -8.14 38.41
CA SER A 997 22.27 -6.90 38.25
C SER A 997 23.19 -5.76 37.81
N LEU A 998 23.35 -5.65 36.50
CA LEU A 998 23.65 -4.40 35.81
C LEU A 998 22.50 -4.19 34.81
N THR A 999 22.03 -2.97 34.62
CA THR A 999 20.93 -2.70 33.68
C THR A 999 21.50 -2.19 32.36
N GLN A 1000 21.05 -2.75 31.24
CA GLN A 1000 21.33 -2.24 29.91
C GLN A 1000 20.06 -1.63 29.34
N ARG A 1001 20.05 -0.32 29.07
CA ARG A 1001 18.87 0.41 28.54
C ARG A 1001 17.58 0.16 29.35
N GLY A 1002 17.71 0.04 30.68
CA GLY A 1002 16.58 -0.29 31.55
C GLY A 1002 16.10 -1.75 31.49
N ALA A 1003 16.70 -2.63 30.70
CA ALA A 1003 16.46 -4.07 30.74
C ALA A 1003 17.52 -4.82 31.57
N LEU A 1004 17.24 -6.06 31.95
CA LEU A 1004 18.22 -6.95 32.55
C LEU A 1004 19.42 -7.16 31.60
N ALA A 1005 20.65 -6.84 32.02
CA ALA A 1005 21.80 -6.86 31.10
C ALA A 1005 22.15 -8.27 30.57
N LYS A 1006 22.06 -9.29 31.43
CA LYS A 1006 22.23 -10.69 31.01
C LYS A 1006 20.85 -11.36 30.98
N PRO A 1007 20.34 -11.78 29.81
CA PRO A 1007 19.05 -12.42 29.74
C PRO A 1007 19.06 -13.72 30.55
N ILE A 1008 17.93 -14.03 31.18
CA ILE A 1008 17.66 -15.35 31.74
C ILE A 1008 17.32 -16.26 30.56
N ILE A 1009 18.14 -17.27 30.31
CA ILE A 1009 17.92 -18.22 29.21
C ILE A 1009 17.14 -19.42 29.75
N VAL A 1010 15.97 -19.70 29.18
CA VAL A 1010 15.14 -20.85 29.55
C VAL A 1010 14.69 -21.63 28.32
N GLY A 1011 14.83 -22.96 28.37
CA GLY A 1011 14.33 -23.85 27.33
C GLY A 1011 12.87 -24.22 27.59
N LEU A 1012 11.94 -23.60 26.87
CA LEU A 1012 10.52 -23.82 27.05
C LEU A 1012 10.07 -25.10 26.31
N THR A 1013 9.68 -26.12 27.08
CA THR A 1013 9.13 -27.39 26.57
C THR A 1013 7.65 -27.58 26.89
N SER A 1014 7.17 -26.94 27.95
CA SER A 1014 5.76 -26.98 28.38
C SER A 1014 5.41 -25.67 29.08
N THR A 1015 5.55 -25.60 30.40
CA THR A 1015 5.34 -24.38 31.19
C THR A 1015 6.59 -24.06 31.97
N ILE A 1016 6.96 -22.78 32.01
CA ILE A 1016 8.05 -22.24 32.84
C ILE A 1016 7.54 -21.03 33.59
N THR A 1017 7.85 -20.96 34.88
CA THR A 1017 7.60 -19.77 35.71
C THR A 1017 8.92 -19.14 36.14
N ILE A 1018 9.07 -17.85 35.83
CA ILE A 1018 10.18 -17.02 36.28
C ILE A 1018 9.63 -16.03 37.31
N THR A 1019 10.09 -16.14 38.55
CA THR A 1019 9.79 -15.19 39.62
C THR A 1019 11.00 -14.31 39.89
N LEU A 1020 10.84 -13.00 39.78
CA LEU A 1020 11.81 -12.02 40.22
C LEU A 1020 11.35 -11.42 41.54
N LEU A 1021 12.06 -11.71 42.62
CA LEU A 1021 11.94 -11.00 43.89
C LEU A 1021 12.79 -9.74 43.81
N HIS A 1022 12.22 -8.62 44.22
CA HIS A 1022 12.86 -7.32 44.06
C HIS A 1022 12.53 -6.38 45.21
N SER A 1023 13.35 -5.34 45.31
CA SER A 1023 13.22 -4.25 46.29
C SER A 1023 13.71 -2.94 45.69
N GLY A 1024 13.19 -1.82 46.20
CA GLY A 1024 13.39 -0.50 45.63
C GLY A 1024 12.64 -0.34 44.31
N GLY A 1025 13.16 0.52 43.44
CA GLY A 1025 12.52 0.87 42.18
C GLY A 1025 11.74 2.18 42.25
N ILE A 1026 11.77 2.91 41.14
CA ILE A 1026 10.98 4.13 40.95
C ILE A 1026 10.74 4.32 39.45
N GLY A 1027 9.57 4.85 39.09
CA GLY A 1027 9.29 5.26 37.72
C GLY A 1027 7.91 5.89 37.53
N MET A 1028 7.76 6.60 36.43
CA MET A 1028 6.56 7.37 36.10
C MET A 1028 5.50 6.51 35.38
N TYR A 1029 4.23 6.85 35.59
CA TYR A 1029 3.15 6.36 34.73
C TYR A 1029 3.17 7.11 33.42
N ALA A 1030 2.88 6.40 32.32
CA ALA A 1030 2.80 7.03 31.01
C ALA A 1030 1.63 8.01 30.95
N VAL A 1031 1.85 9.15 30.27
CA VAL A 1031 0.77 10.11 29.99
C VAL A 1031 -0.09 9.54 28.87
N MET A 1032 -1.41 9.56 29.02
CA MET A 1032 -2.37 9.06 28.02
C MET A 1032 -3.35 10.18 27.63
N PRO A 1033 -2.96 11.08 26.70
CA PRO A 1033 -3.82 12.19 26.30
C PRO A 1033 -5.16 11.72 25.69
N GLN A 1034 -6.22 12.51 25.90
CA GLN A 1034 -7.58 12.26 25.41
C GLN A 1034 -8.13 13.48 24.63
N PRO A 1035 -7.45 13.96 23.58
CA PRO A 1035 -7.87 15.16 22.86
C PRO A 1035 -9.24 14.96 22.18
N GLN A 1036 -10.06 16.00 22.14
CA GLN A 1036 -11.31 16.03 21.37
C GLN A 1036 -11.10 16.70 20.00
N PRO A 1037 -11.86 16.31 18.95
CA PRO A 1037 -11.73 16.92 17.64
C PRO A 1037 -11.81 18.45 17.68
N GLY A 1038 -10.79 19.12 17.14
CA GLY A 1038 -10.65 20.58 17.16
C GLY A 1038 -9.78 21.12 18.30
N ASP A 1039 -9.36 20.29 19.25
CA ASP A 1039 -8.47 20.70 20.33
C ASP A 1039 -7.08 21.10 19.82
N SER A 1040 -6.46 22.07 20.50
CA SER A 1040 -5.01 22.26 20.45
C SER A 1040 -4.36 21.39 21.51
N SER A 1041 -3.08 21.03 21.32
CA SER A 1041 -2.38 20.20 22.30
C SER A 1041 -2.33 20.89 23.67
N ALA A 1042 -2.77 20.20 24.72
CA ALA A 1042 -2.56 20.55 26.12
C ALA A 1042 -1.07 20.42 26.48
N GLY A 1043 -0.39 19.43 25.89
CA GLY A 1043 1.06 19.36 25.84
C GLY A 1043 1.75 18.98 27.15
N TYR A 1044 1.10 18.18 27.99
CA TYR A 1044 1.74 17.63 29.19
C TYR A 1044 2.55 16.38 28.85
N ARG A 1045 3.85 16.38 29.18
CA ARG A 1045 4.82 15.35 28.76
C ARG A 1045 5.81 14.99 29.85
N ILE A 1046 6.28 13.74 29.82
CA ILE A 1046 7.50 13.31 30.51
C ILE A 1046 8.61 13.32 29.48
N VAL A 1047 9.54 14.28 29.58
CA VAL A 1047 10.63 14.46 28.61
C VAL A 1047 11.76 13.48 28.87
N SER A 1048 12.18 13.38 30.13
CA SER A 1048 13.26 12.48 30.52
C SER A 1048 13.15 12.09 31.98
N THR A 1049 13.71 10.94 32.34
CA THR A 1049 13.87 10.53 33.74
C THR A 1049 15.29 10.02 33.97
N SER A 1050 15.79 10.19 35.19
CA SER A 1050 17.11 9.68 35.56
C SER A 1050 17.20 9.42 37.06
N LEU A 1051 18.02 8.46 37.46
CA LEU A 1051 18.33 8.17 38.86
C LEU A 1051 19.84 8.31 39.07
N ASN A 1052 20.25 9.17 40.01
CA ASN A 1052 21.64 9.30 40.43
C ASN A 1052 21.73 9.13 41.96
N GLY A 1053 22.32 8.01 42.39
CA GLY A 1053 22.30 7.61 43.80
C GLY A 1053 20.87 7.44 44.30
N LYS A 1054 20.48 8.24 45.30
CA LYS A 1054 19.12 8.25 45.88
C LYS A 1054 18.24 9.39 45.37
N VAL A 1055 18.64 10.05 44.28
CA VAL A 1055 17.93 11.21 43.73
C VAL A 1055 17.37 10.85 42.36
N TYR A 1056 16.05 10.73 42.28
CA TYR A 1056 15.33 10.51 41.02
C TYR A 1056 14.86 11.85 40.47
N THR A 1057 15.27 12.16 39.24
CA THR A 1057 14.95 13.42 38.57
C THR A 1057 14.04 13.14 37.39
N VAL A 1058 12.91 13.85 37.33
CA VAL A 1058 11.96 13.81 36.23
C VAL A 1058 11.87 15.20 35.62
N VAL A 1059 12.10 15.30 34.32
CA VAL A 1059 11.84 16.54 33.57
C VAL A 1059 10.50 16.38 32.87
N VAL A 1060 9.53 17.18 33.28
CA VAL A 1060 8.23 17.28 32.63
C VAL A 1060 8.12 18.59 31.85
N GLU A 1061 7.29 18.58 30.83
CA GLU A 1061 6.96 19.77 30.05
C GLU A 1061 5.44 19.95 30.02
N GLY A 1062 4.98 21.20 30.00
CA GLY A 1062 3.58 21.55 30.05
C GLY A 1062 3.34 22.94 29.48
N ARG A 1063 2.07 23.28 29.24
CA ARG A 1063 1.70 24.62 28.78
C ARG A 1063 2.09 25.66 29.82
N SER A 1064 2.66 26.76 29.36
CA SER A 1064 3.09 27.84 30.26
C SER A 1064 1.92 28.41 31.06
N GLY A 1065 2.11 28.57 32.37
CA GLY A 1065 1.07 28.95 33.33
C GLY A 1065 0.01 27.87 33.61
N GLY A 1066 0.14 26.68 33.02
CA GLY A 1066 -0.75 25.56 33.25
C GLY A 1066 -0.35 24.70 34.44
N GLU A 1067 -1.16 23.69 34.72
CA GLU A 1067 -0.90 22.67 35.74
C GLU A 1067 -1.41 21.31 35.27
N ASN A 1068 -0.76 20.24 35.74
CA ASN A 1068 -1.20 18.87 35.46
C ASN A 1068 -0.82 17.93 36.60
N ILE A 1069 -1.54 16.82 36.70
CA ILE A 1069 -1.25 15.75 37.65
C ILE A 1069 -0.55 14.61 36.90
N PHE A 1070 0.64 14.25 37.37
CA PHE A 1070 1.35 13.04 36.96
C PHE A 1070 1.27 11.99 38.07
N ALA A 1071 1.57 10.73 37.76
CA ALA A 1071 1.63 9.67 38.75
C ALA A 1071 2.96 8.93 38.66
N MET A 1072 3.44 8.45 39.82
CA MET A 1072 4.70 7.75 39.95
C MET A 1072 4.54 6.55 40.89
N ASN A 1073 5.19 5.44 40.55
CA ASN A 1073 5.29 4.26 41.40
C ASN A 1073 6.70 4.16 41.98
N TYR A 1074 6.80 4.14 43.31
CA TYR A 1074 8.04 3.97 44.08
C TYR A 1074 8.11 2.61 44.79
N PHE A 1075 7.23 1.67 44.44
CA PHE A 1075 7.21 0.28 44.90
C PHE A 1075 7.28 0.16 46.44
N ASP A 1076 8.31 -0.49 46.97
CA ASP A 1076 8.61 -0.61 48.41
C ASP A 1076 9.71 0.34 48.89
N ASN A 1077 10.14 1.27 48.03
CA ASN A 1077 11.05 2.34 48.41
C ASN A 1077 10.38 3.32 49.39
N THR A 1078 11.18 4.16 50.05
CA THR A 1078 10.67 5.23 50.92
C THR A 1078 11.06 6.57 50.36
N VAL A 1079 10.06 7.38 50.02
CA VAL A 1079 10.26 8.78 49.61
C VAL A 1079 10.50 9.62 50.86
N ASP A 1080 11.63 10.33 50.91
CA ASP A 1080 11.97 11.28 51.97
C ASP A 1080 11.25 12.61 51.75
N ARG A 1081 11.46 13.21 50.57
CA ARG A 1081 10.77 14.42 50.13
C ARG A 1081 10.73 14.52 48.60
N ILE A 1082 9.81 15.35 48.11
CA ILE A 1082 9.66 15.68 46.69
C ILE A 1082 9.78 17.20 46.55
N GLU A 1083 10.57 17.65 45.59
CA GLU A 1083 10.72 19.05 45.21
C GLU A 1083 10.20 19.26 43.78
N GLY A 1084 9.59 20.41 43.51
CA GLY A 1084 9.11 20.79 42.19
C GLY A 1084 7.71 20.26 41.80
N ALA A 1085 7.00 19.60 42.71
CA ALA A 1085 5.60 19.19 42.59
C ALA A 1085 4.94 19.09 43.97
N ASP A 1086 3.63 19.34 44.05
CA ASP A 1086 2.85 19.07 45.26
C ASP A 1086 2.38 17.61 45.29
N ILE A 1087 2.41 17.01 46.49
CA ILE A 1087 2.06 15.61 46.67
C ILE A 1087 0.54 15.45 46.76
N ILE A 1088 -0.02 14.62 45.89
CA ILE A 1088 -1.39 14.13 45.97
C ILE A 1088 -1.36 12.69 46.48
N PRO A 1089 -1.86 12.42 47.70
CA PRO A 1089 -1.96 11.06 48.22
C PRO A 1089 -2.83 10.19 47.32
N THR A 1090 -2.42 8.95 47.11
CA THR A 1090 -3.27 7.94 46.47
C THR A 1090 -3.62 6.86 47.47
N ASN A 1091 -4.77 6.20 47.26
CA ASN A 1091 -5.18 5.07 48.09
C ASN A 1091 -4.40 3.78 47.78
N GLN A 1092 -3.47 3.82 46.82
CA GLN A 1092 -2.71 2.66 46.38
C GLN A 1092 -1.28 2.71 46.96
N PRO A 1093 -0.88 1.73 47.78
CA PRO A 1093 0.46 1.71 48.38
C PRO A 1093 1.56 1.70 47.33
N GLY A 1094 2.56 2.57 47.50
CA GLY A 1094 3.68 2.69 46.56
C GLY A 1094 3.42 3.63 45.38
N ILE A 1095 2.24 4.27 45.30
CA ILE A 1095 1.89 5.20 44.23
C ILE A 1095 1.61 6.58 44.81
N VAL A 1096 2.12 7.62 44.14
CA VAL A 1096 1.93 9.01 44.52
C VAL A 1096 1.53 9.84 43.31
N GLY A 1097 0.56 10.74 43.49
CA GLY A 1097 0.24 11.78 42.51
C GLY A 1097 1.15 12.99 42.69
N LEU A 1098 1.56 13.59 41.58
CA LEU A 1098 2.46 14.73 41.53
C LEU A 1098 1.72 15.87 40.82
N HIS A 1099 1.26 16.86 41.57
CA HIS A 1099 0.65 18.06 41.01
C HIS A 1099 1.75 19.04 40.62
N VAL A 1100 1.86 19.32 39.33
CA VAL A 1100 2.95 20.14 38.79
C VAL A 1100 2.38 21.44 38.26
N HIS A 1101 2.88 22.55 38.79
CA HIS A 1101 2.59 23.89 38.30
C HIS A 1101 3.72 24.36 37.38
N PHE A 1102 3.36 24.85 36.19
CA PHE A 1102 4.31 25.33 35.20
C PHE A 1102 4.40 26.86 35.25
N ALA A 1103 5.63 27.39 35.21
CA ALA A 1103 5.86 28.82 35.24
C ALA A 1103 5.17 29.55 34.06
N SER A 1104 4.68 30.76 34.34
CA SER A 1104 4.18 31.66 33.29
C SER A 1104 5.36 32.35 32.61
N GLU A 1105 5.57 32.06 31.33
CA GLU A 1105 6.67 32.49 30.48
C GLU A 1105 6.12 32.95 29.13
N THR A 1106 7.01 33.52 28.31
CA THR A 1106 6.64 34.00 26.96
C THR A 1106 6.57 32.87 25.93
N THR A 1107 7.18 31.72 26.20
CA THR A 1107 7.10 30.53 25.36
C THR A 1107 5.80 29.77 25.62
N LEU A 1108 5.28 29.07 24.61
CA LEU A 1108 4.02 28.31 24.73
C LEU A 1108 4.10 27.17 25.77
N TYR A 1109 5.26 26.53 25.85
CA TYR A 1109 5.54 25.45 26.79
C TYR A 1109 6.76 25.81 27.65
N THR A 1110 6.75 25.34 28.90
CA THR A 1110 7.89 25.43 29.82
C THR A 1110 8.12 24.08 30.49
N ARG A 1111 9.33 23.90 31.03
CA ARG A 1111 9.76 22.67 31.71
C ARG A 1111 9.73 22.87 33.21
N GLN A 1112 9.41 21.80 33.91
CA GLN A 1112 9.52 21.72 35.36
C GLN A 1112 10.32 20.48 35.72
N THR A 1113 11.26 20.64 36.65
CA THR A 1113 12.06 19.53 37.18
C THR A 1113 11.51 19.10 38.51
N ILE A 1114 11.10 17.83 38.58
CA ILE A 1114 10.68 17.18 39.82
C ILE A 1114 11.86 16.37 40.34
N THR A 1115 12.22 16.60 41.59
CA THR A 1115 13.32 15.88 42.26
C THR A 1115 12.76 15.09 43.42
N VAL A 1116 12.91 13.77 43.38
CA VAL A 1116 12.45 12.84 44.40
C VAL A 1116 13.66 12.29 45.15
N TYR A 1117 13.69 12.55 46.46
CA TYR A 1117 14.74 12.05 47.34
C TYR A 1117 14.28 10.76 48.00
N LEU A 1118 15.06 9.70 47.82
CA LEU A 1118 14.82 8.36 48.37
C LEU A 1118 15.64 8.16 49.66
N LYS A 1119 15.12 7.39 50.63
CA LYS A 1119 15.79 7.17 51.92
C LYS A 1119 16.94 6.20 51.88
#